data_AF-A7SWH2-F1
#
_entry.id   AF-A7SWH2-F1
#
_cell.length_a   1.000
_cell.length_b   1.000
_cell.length_c   1.000
_cell.angle_alpha   90.00
_cell.angle_beta   90.00
_cell.angle_gamma   90.00
#
_symmetry.space_group_name_H-M   'P 1'
#
loop_
_entity.id
_entity.type
_entity.pdbx_description
1 polymer ?
#
loop_
_entity_poly.entity_id
_entity_poly.type
_entity_poly.pdbx_seq_one_letter_code
_entity_poly.pdbx_strand_id
1 'polypeptide(L)'
;MKLENGAQEVIPLGERVVPKPSTKSKKPPIPPPKRLLQKETQAKHADFNDLTALTSLNEETVLQCVEARYKAGVYYTWAGLPLVAVNPFHEVAALYDEEVEEKYRSASASESRELPPHIYAVGQKAYCDLKRGLETSNQSIIVSGESGAGKTWTTRSLMQFISDMTGMREESGNDVSLIEQRILDSNPVLEAFGNACTTRNENSSRFGKYIQLQFNRQFQIVGAKLKTYLLEKTRVVHQAEGERNFHIFYQMSAGMAYASRSTSKASEKARRRSSRWGGVDHQAFVETREAMRNIGIHDEQQDEIFKVLSGIKQICAVDFAKEEDACIFTRPEKAREASALLSVCAERLAQCLSTRRITSKGSGEVFMKPCSVHESEARRDCVAKVIYARLFDWIVDFINTSIKAPRHSKHAFIGLLDVYGFESFLLNSLEQLCINYANEKLQQHFVLYFLKRQQDEYQKEGVDWDFQEFVDNRPCLDLLESRSGVFALLNEECRLNRPVDNQGLSDRLNFSLRSNTHFSQLRQRSQSPNFVIHHYADSVCYEVEGLVEKNKDHTPDDLLELLQTSDSWLIQVLFPTDKSDTEKNVGNVHKPRPTNITVVSKFKTSLDKLMSSLKSTNAHYIRCVKPNTLSDPGTFDREQVLGQLRACGVIETIRISAAGYPIRLTHREFITRYNFAVTHIKPSLPLTPIRQSQASPSTPEAPDAITRLKKAERRSRRRRRSGYDHTPHICQSILAAVGCYGDDLKENVAAVDGRETGFMLGRTKIFLREHAMETLEGARERQLHKCAFSVQCCWRRYKRRVARRNNDAVTVIQKVTRGWLARSHYQSLQRATLLIQRYARIYLSKKRKQRIYTQIQRDDTEQRTHLPDQQPISPQIKTLSESLVSSPPILSPSSRPGSTAQSSHWFTPFMLHGHVYNSCMSRVLGLFGDVGTEQETHHSGGIASKRAIEKVPVFFHCRGTPLSHATTRPLKSQTADPGLGWLSSLT
;
A
#
# COMPACT_ATOMS: atom_id res chain seq x y z
N MET A 1 -62.16 34.08 -2.97
CA MET A 1 -63.22 33.10 -3.28
C MET A 1 -63.15 32.05 -2.19
N LYS A 2 -63.99 32.13 -1.14
CA LYS A 2 -65.27 31.39 -0.98
C LYS A 2 -65.04 29.87 -1.18
N LEU A 3 -65.27 28.95 -0.24
CA LEU A 3 -66.25 28.90 0.86
C LEU A 3 -65.80 27.96 1.99
N GLU A 4 -66.33 28.27 3.17
CA GLU A 4 -66.37 27.51 4.42
C GLU A 4 -67.36 26.33 4.33
N ASN A 5 -67.26 25.37 5.26
CA ASN A 5 -68.41 24.83 6.01
C ASN A 5 -67.92 24.05 7.25
N GLY A 6 -68.54 24.34 8.40
CA GLY A 6 -68.37 23.62 9.67
C GLY A 6 -69.72 23.23 10.28
N ALA A 7 -69.67 22.43 11.36
CA ALA A 7 -70.70 22.21 12.39
C ALA A 7 -70.04 21.40 13.55
N GLN A 8 -69.84 21.93 14.77
CA GLN A 8 -70.71 21.96 15.99
C GLN A 8 -71.09 20.56 16.52
N GLU A 9 -70.88 20.17 17.80
CA GLU A 9 -71.51 20.66 19.05
C GLU A 9 -70.67 20.30 20.33
N VAL A 10 -70.49 21.22 21.30
CA VAL A 10 -71.17 21.41 22.63
C VAL A 10 -70.68 20.51 23.80
N ILE A 11 -70.12 21.14 24.85
CA ILE A 11 -69.94 20.60 26.22
C ILE A 11 -70.36 21.70 27.22
N PRO A 12 -71.17 21.41 28.27
CA PRO A 12 -71.58 22.40 29.26
C PRO A 12 -70.74 22.41 30.56
N LEU A 13 -70.88 23.53 31.26
CA LEU A 13 -70.22 24.00 32.50
C LEU A 13 -70.50 23.20 33.79
N GLY A 14 -69.59 23.30 34.76
CA GLY A 14 -69.82 23.05 36.18
C GLY A 14 -68.64 23.43 37.08
N GLU A 15 -68.74 24.55 37.80
CA GLU A 15 -67.77 25.13 38.76
C GLU A 15 -67.87 24.54 40.18
N ARG A 16 -66.76 24.49 40.96
CA ARG A 16 -66.60 25.24 42.25
C ARG A 16 -65.24 25.04 42.98
N VAL A 17 -64.47 26.14 43.03
CA VAL A 17 -63.84 26.88 44.17
C VAL A 17 -62.90 26.23 45.24
N VAL A 18 -61.59 26.52 45.06
CA VAL A 18 -60.43 27.00 45.90
C VAL A 18 -60.52 27.09 47.47
N PRO A 19 -59.40 26.87 48.23
CA PRO A 19 -58.46 27.95 48.65
C PRO A 19 -56.91 27.63 48.63
N LYS A 20 -56.09 28.70 48.50
CA LYS A 20 -54.58 28.83 48.47
C LYS A 20 -53.93 28.78 49.90
N PRO A 21 -52.58 28.86 50.18
CA PRO A 21 -51.42 29.36 49.36
C PRO A 21 -49.97 28.77 49.52
N SER A 22 -49.11 29.14 48.54
CA SER A 22 -47.63 29.40 48.55
C SER A 22 -46.62 28.24 48.77
N THR A 23 -45.64 28.00 47.89
CA THR A 23 -44.50 28.88 47.54
C THR A 23 -43.81 28.53 46.20
N LYS A 24 -43.40 29.60 45.49
CA LYS A 24 -42.49 29.79 44.32
C LYS A 24 -41.82 28.56 43.64
N SER A 25 -42.14 28.34 42.35
CA SER A 25 -41.27 27.63 41.39
C SER A 25 -41.00 28.48 40.13
N LYS A 26 -39.77 28.39 39.63
CA LYS A 26 -39.21 29.16 38.50
C LYS A 26 -39.85 28.74 37.17
N LYS A 27 -40.12 29.71 36.27
CA LYS A 27 -40.54 29.45 34.88
C LYS A 27 -39.48 28.59 34.15
N PRO A 28 -39.88 27.58 33.34
CA PRO A 28 -38.95 26.90 32.45
C PRO A 28 -38.59 27.83 31.27
N PRO A 29 -37.37 27.72 30.71
CA PRO A 29 -36.95 28.52 29.57
C PRO A 29 -37.74 28.13 28.33
N ILE A 30 -38.08 29.14 27.52
CA ILE A 30 -38.74 29.01 26.23
C ILE A 30 -37.82 28.19 25.30
N PRO A 31 -38.30 27.12 24.65
CA PRO A 31 -37.47 26.36 23.71
C PRO A 31 -37.14 27.22 22.47
N PRO A 32 -35.91 27.15 21.95
CA PRO A 32 -35.52 27.95 20.80
C PRO A 32 -36.32 27.55 19.54
N PRO A 33 -36.45 28.45 18.55
CA PRO A 33 -37.19 28.17 17.32
C PRO A 33 -36.58 26.98 16.55
N LYS A 34 -37.44 26.08 16.03
CA LYS A 34 -37.06 24.84 15.30
C LYS A 34 -35.99 25.02 14.19
N ARG A 35 -35.89 26.21 13.59
CA ARG A 35 -34.88 26.54 12.56
C ARG A 35 -33.45 26.70 13.10
N LEU A 36 -33.28 27.13 14.36
CA LEU A 36 -31.95 27.24 14.99
C LEU A 36 -31.44 25.86 15.45
N LEU A 37 -32.35 25.02 15.98
CA LEU A 37 -32.06 23.61 16.30
C LEU A 37 -31.59 22.82 15.07
N GLN A 38 -32.23 22.98 13.89
CA GLN A 38 -31.78 22.29 12.67
C GLN A 38 -30.38 22.70 12.21
N LYS A 39 -30.00 24.00 12.33
CA LYS A 39 -28.65 24.46 11.98
C LYS A 39 -27.58 24.02 12.99
N GLU A 40 -27.89 24.01 14.29
CA GLU A 40 -26.98 23.51 15.33
C GLU A 40 -26.81 21.98 15.28
N THR A 41 -27.82 21.24 14.80
CA THR A 41 -27.73 19.78 14.63
C THR A 41 -26.95 19.40 13.37
N GLN A 42 -27.09 20.15 12.27
CA GLN A 42 -26.34 19.92 11.02
C GLN A 42 -24.83 20.13 11.16
N ALA A 43 -24.39 21.15 11.92
CA ALA A 43 -22.97 21.40 12.17
C ALA A 43 -22.32 20.24 12.97
N LYS A 44 -23.02 19.69 13.97
CA LYS A 44 -22.54 18.53 14.74
C LYS A 44 -22.44 17.25 13.91
N HIS A 45 -23.29 17.09 12.88
CA HIS A 45 -23.29 15.88 12.06
C HIS A 45 -22.10 15.79 11.09
N ALA A 46 -21.57 16.93 10.63
CA ALA A 46 -20.39 16.94 9.74
C ALA A 46 -19.11 16.43 10.44
N ASP A 47 -19.02 16.59 11.77
CA ASP A 47 -17.82 16.27 12.54
C ASP A 47 -17.65 14.77 12.84
N PHE A 48 -18.66 13.94 12.59
CA PHE A 48 -18.56 12.49 12.85
C PHE A 48 -17.73 11.78 11.78
N ASN A 49 -16.55 11.30 12.19
CA ASN A 49 -15.68 10.49 11.34
C ASN A 49 -16.16 9.04 11.19
N ASP A 50 -16.89 8.51 12.16
CA ASP A 50 -17.52 7.19 12.10
C ASP A 50 -19.02 7.28 12.39
N LEU A 51 -19.82 6.67 11.51
CA LEU A 51 -21.27 6.59 11.62
C LEU A 51 -21.73 5.75 12.83
N THR A 52 -20.86 4.89 13.39
CA THR A 52 -21.18 4.12 14.62
C THR A 52 -21.32 5.02 15.86
N ALA A 53 -20.72 6.22 15.85
CA ALA A 53 -20.78 7.18 16.95
C ALA A 53 -22.08 8.01 16.97
N LEU A 54 -22.97 7.83 15.99
CA LEU A 54 -24.27 8.51 15.96
C LEU A 54 -25.18 7.99 17.09
N THR A 55 -25.86 8.92 17.77
CA THR A 55 -26.77 8.60 18.88
C THR A 55 -28.00 7.79 18.46
N SER A 56 -28.48 7.98 17.23
CA SER A 56 -29.57 7.21 16.64
C SER A 56 -29.12 6.64 15.31
N LEU A 57 -29.14 5.31 15.19
CA LEU A 57 -28.73 4.55 13.99
C LEU A 57 -29.95 4.21 13.13
N ASN A 58 -30.56 5.25 12.56
CA ASN A 58 -31.64 5.12 11.59
C ASN A 58 -31.19 5.61 10.21
N GLU A 59 -31.95 5.27 9.18
CA GLU A 59 -31.62 5.59 7.80
C GLU A 59 -31.48 7.11 7.55
N GLU A 60 -32.37 7.89 8.17
CA GLU A 60 -32.44 9.34 8.00
C GLU A 60 -31.24 10.04 8.65
N THR A 61 -30.81 9.62 9.84
CA THR A 61 -29.65 10.22 10.53
C THR A 61 -28.34 9.89 9.83
N VAL A 62 -28.21 8.67 9.30
CA VAL A 62 -27.05 8.29 8.48
C VAL A 62 -27.01 9.12 7.21
N LEU A 63 -28.13 9.25 6.50
CA LEU A 63 -28.22 10.06 5.28
C LEU A 63 -27.90 11.53 5.55
N GLN A 64 -28.44 12.12 6.62
CA GLN A 64 -28.16 13.50 7.03
C GLN A 64 -26.68 13.72 7.34
N CYS A 65 -26.02 12.76 8.00
CA CYS A 65 -24.59 12.82 8.30
C CYS A 65 -23.75 12.79 7.01
N VAL A 66 -24.00 11.83 6.13
CA VAL A 66 -23.29 11.71 4.84
C VAL A 66 -23.52 12.95 3.98
N GLU A 67 -24.74 13.49 3.92
CA GLU A 67 -25.06 14.72 3.18
C GLU A 67 -24.34 15.94 3.78
N ALA A 68 -24.32 16.09 5.11
CA ALA A 68 -23.65 17.21 5.78
C ALA A 68 -22.13 17.17 5.52
N ARG A 69 -21.51 15.99 5.60
CA ARG A 69 -20.09 15.78 5.29
C ARG A 69 -19.78 16.08 3.82
N TYR A 70 -20.59 15.60 2.89
CA TYR A 70 -20.44 15.90 1.46
C TYR A 70 -20.49 17.40 1.18
N LYS A 71 -21.45 18.12 1.78
CA LYS A 71 -21.56 19.59 1.65
C LYS A 71 -20.39 20.35 2.31
N ALA A 72 -19.75 19.76 3.31
CA ALA A 72 -18.55 20.31 3.96
C ALA A 72 -17.25 19.98 3.21
N GLY A 73 -17.31 19.28 2.06
CA GLY A 73 -16.13 18.86 1.31
C GLY A 73 -15.41 17.63 1.89
N VAL A 74 -16.08 16.84 2.74
CA VAL A 74 -15.55 15.63 3.35
C VAL A 74 -16.22 14.41 2.74
N TYR A 75 -15.48 13.69 1.90
CA TYR A 75 -16.03 12.63 1.03
C TYR A 75 -15.87 11.21 1.58
N TYR A 76 -15.10 11.03 2.66
CA TYR A 76 -14.81 9.73 3.27
C TYR A 76 -15.37 9.66 4.68
N THR A 77 -16.03 8.56 5.02
CA THR A 77 -16.65 8.36 6.34
C THR A 77 -16.55 6.89 6.74
N TRP A 78 -16.16 6.60 7.98
CA TRP A 78 -16.23 5.22 8.49
C TRP A 78 -17.69 4.81 8.74
N ALA A 79 -17.98 3.55 8.50
CA ALA A 79 -19.27 2.92 8.80
C ALA A 79 -19.03 1.68 9.67
N GLY A 80 -18.33 1.88 10.79
CA GLY A 80 -17.70 0.82 11.56
C GLY A 80 -16.46 0.29 10.84
N LEU A 81 -16.52 -0.95 10.37
CA LEU A 81 -15.39 -1.59 9.68
C LEU A 81 -15.22 -1.17 8.20
N PRO A 82 -16.27 -1.03 7.37
CA PRO A 82 -16.12 -0.51 6.02
C PRO A 82 -15.95 1.01 5.97
N LEU A 83 -15.29 1.49 4.90
CA LEU A 83 -15.22 2.91 4.56
C LEU A 83 -16.29 3.25 3.51
N VAL A 84 -17.06 4.31 3.73
CA VAL A 84 -17.96 4.91 2.73
C VAL A 84 -17.23 6.03 2.01
N ALA A 85 -17.23 6.00 0.68
CA ALA A 85 -16.59 6.98 -0.19
C ALA A 85 -17.64 7.59 -1.14
N VAL A 86 -17.93 8.88 -1.01
CA VAL A 86 -18.90 9.58 -1.87
C VAL A 86 -18.16 10.31 -2.98
N ASN A 87 -18.46 10.02 -4.25
CA ASN A 87 -17.72 10.59 -5.38
C ASN A 87 -17.94 12.12 -5.48
N PRO A 88 -16.90 12.97 -5.41
CA PRO A 88 -17.06 14.43 -5.55
C PRO A 88 -17.37 14.92 -6.98
N PHE A 89 -17.15 14.10 -8.01
CA PHE A 89 -17.23 14.46 -9.44
C PHE A 89 -16.32 15.62 -9.90
N HIS A 90 -15.38 16.03 -9.06
CA HIS A 90 -14.32 16.97 -9.43
C HIS A 90 -13.04 16.57 -8.72
N GLU A 91 -11.91 17.05 -9.25
CA GLU A 91 -10.61 16.80 -8.64
C GLU A 91 -10.47 17.60 -7.34
N VAL A 92 -10.03 16.92 -6.28
CA VAL A 92 -9.81 17.51 -4.96
C VAL A 92 -8.35 17.27 -4.60
N ALA A 93 -7.45 18.08 -5.17
CA ALA A 93 -6.00 17.91 -5.04
C ALA A 93 -5.57 17.75 -3.57
N ALA A 94 -6.11 18.59 -2.68
CA ALA A 94 -5.83 18.58 -1.25
C ALA A 94 -6.07 17.26 -0.51
N LEU A 95 -6.82 16.30 -1.08
CA LEU A 95 -7.03 14.98 -0.48
C LEU A 95 -5.92 13.97 -0.80
N TYR A 96 -5.17 14.19 -1.87
CA TYR A 96 -4.17 13.26 -2.39
C TYR A 96 -2.78 13.89 -2.54
N ASP A 97 -2.57 15.03 -1.87
CA ASP A 97 -1.25 15.66 -1.76
C ASP A 97 -0.24 14.74 -1.07
N GLU A 98 1.02 14.87 -1.45
CA GLU A 98 2.12 14.07 -0.91
C GLU A 98 2.27 14.20 0.61
N GLU A 99 1.92 15.36 1.18
CA GLU A 99 1.89 15.58 2.64
C GLU A 99 0.83 14.72 3.33
N VAL A 100 -0.37 14.60 2.73
CA VAL A 100 -1.45 13.74 3.25
C VAL A 100 -1.00 12.29 3.18
N GLU A 101 -0.41 11.91 2.04
CA GLU A 101 0.09 10.56 1.84
C GLU A 101 1.16 10.17 2.88
N GLU A 102 2.17 11.02 3.11
CA GLU A 102 3.21 10.81 4.11
C GLU A 102 2.63 10.74 5.52
N LYS A 103 1.62 11.58 5.84
CA LYS A 103 0.93 11.54 7.14
C LYS A 103 0.32 10.17 7.44
N TYR A 104 -0.34 9.55 6.47
CA TYR A 104 -0.86 8.19 6.63
C TYR A 104 0.25 7.14 6.57
N ARG A 105 1.29 7.33 5.77
CA ARG A 105 2.43 6.40 5.66
C ARG A 105 3.21 6.27 6.97
N SER A 106 3.51 7.40 7.61
CA SER A 106 4.32 7.47 8.83
C SER A 106 3.55 7.13 10.10
N ALA A 107 2.21 7.14 10.05
CA ALA A 107 1.38 6.93 11.23
C ALA A 107 1.62 5.55 11.84
N SER A 108 1.76 5.51 13.16
CA SER A 108 1.76 4.26 13.92
C SER A 108 0.35 3.63 14.01
N ALA A 109 0.26 2.42 14.57
CA ALA A 109 -1.02 1.73 14.75
C ALA A 109 -2.06 2.53 15.55
N SER A 110 -1.58 3.33 16.51
CA SER A 110 -2.37 4.19 17.38
C SER A 110 -2.73 5.49 16.66
N GLU A 111 -1.75 6.16 16.06
CA GLU A 111 -1.96 7.44 15.35
C GLU A 111 -2.87 7.30 14.14
N SER A 112 -2.81 6.17 13.41
CA SER A 112 -3.66 5.89 12.25
C SER A 112 -5.16 5.95 12.55
N ARG A 113 -5.56 5.74 13.81
CA ARG A 113 -6.96 5.80 14.26
C ARG A 113 -7.44 7.22 14.57
N GLU A 114 -6.52 8.11 14.94
CA GLU A 114 -6.83 9.53 15.19
C GLU A 114 -6.89 10.33 13.87
N LEU A 115 -6.36 9.77 12.79
CA LEU A 115 -6.44 10.36 11.46
C LEU A 115 -7.88 10.31 10.92
N PRO A 116 -8.29 11.33 10.14
CA PRO A 116 -9.61 11.34 9.52
C PRO A 116 -9.80 10.13 8.58
N PRO A 117 -11.06 9.75 8.29
CA PRO A 117 -11.33 8.64 7.38
C PRO A 117 -10.74 8.92 6.00
N HIS A 118 -9.99 7.96 5.46
CA HIS A 118 -9.38 8.08 4.14
C HIS A 118 -9.10 6.70 3.55
N ILE A 119 -8.99 6.61 2.22
CA ILE A 119 -8.61 5.36 1.53
C ILE A 119 -7.20 4.90 1.95
N TYR A 120 -6.30 5.85 2.23
CA TYR A 120 -4.95 5.55 2.72
C TYR A 120 -4.97 4.88 4.09
N ALA A 121 -5.94 5.21 4.96
CA ALA A 121 -6.11 4.52 6.23
C ALA A 121 -6.44 3.02 6.03
N VAL A 122 -7.31 2.70 5.05
CA VAL A 122 -7.63 1.31 4.67
C VAL A 122 -6.40 0.60 4.11
N GLY A 123 -5.68 1.24 3.18
CA GLY A 123 -4.44 0.70 2.60
C GLY A 123 -3.37 0.43 3.67
N GLN A 124 -3.17 1.39 4.57
CA GLN A 124 -2.19 1.31 5.66
C GLN A 124 -2.54 0.18 6.63
N LYS A 125 -3.83 0.07 6.98
CA LYS A 125 -4.34 -1.01 7.82
C LYS A 125 -4.10 -2.38 7.17
N ALA A 126 -4.44 -2.55 5.88
CA ALA A 126 -4.18 -3.79 5.16
C ALA A 126 -2.69 -4.14 5.14
N TYR A 127 -1.81 -3.18 4.83
CA TYR A 127 -0.36 -3.39 4.82
C TYR A 127 0.20 -3.72 6.21
N CYS A 128 -0.28 -3.04 7.26
CA CYS A 128 0.10 -3.34 8.64
C CYS A 128 -0.37 -4.73 9.08
N ASP A 129 -1.60 -5.12 8.74
CA ASP A 129 -2.17 -6.42 9.10
C ASP A 129 -1.42 -7.57 8.37
N LEU A 130 -0.93 -7.31 7.15
CA LEU A 130 0.01 -8.19 6.45
C LEU A 130 1.33 -8.37 7.23
N LYS A 131 1.89 -7.28 7.80
CA LYS A 131 3.18 -7.24 8.51
C LYS A 131 3.13 -7.79 9.95
N ARG A 132 2.01 -7.64 10.64
CA ARG A 132 1.87 -7.89 12.09
C ARG A 132 1.64 -9.36 12.47
N GLY A 133 1.23 -10.22 11.54
CA GLY A 133 0.89 -11.60 11.84
C GLY A 133 2.09 -12.44 12.32
N LEU A 134 1.90 -13.23 13.39
CA LEU A 134 2.79 -14.34 13.75
C LEU A 134 2.81 -15.41 12.64
N GLU A 135 1.71 -15.52 11.90
CA GLU A 135 1.59 -16.16 10.59
C GLU A 135 1.09 -15.11 9.58
N THR A 136 1.71 -15.03 8.41
CA THR A 136 1.32 -14.07 7.36
C THR A 136 -0.04 -14.45 6.78
N SER A 137 -1.09 -13.69 7.10
CA SER A 137 -2.40 -13.82 6.47
C SER A 137 -2.50 -12.88 5.27
N ASN A 138 -2.94 -13.38 4.13
CA ASN A 138 -3.16 -12.56 2.94
C ASN A 138 -4.32 -11.59 3.16
N GLN A 139 -4.27 -10.42 2.56
CA GLN A 139 -5.30 -9.39 2.70
C GLN A 139 -6.05 -9.20 1.40
N SER A 140 -7.28 -8.70 1.46
CA SER A 140 -8.00 -8.20 0.30
C SER A 140 -8.69 -6.88 0.60
N ILE A 141 -8.69 -5.95 -0.36
CA ILE A 141 -9.46 -4.72 -0.33
C ILE A 141 -10.50 -4.82 -1.45
N ILE A 142 -11.76 -4.84 -1.06
CA ILE A 142 -12.90 -4.99 -1.97
C ILE A 142 -13.54 -3.62 -2.14
N VAL A 143 -13.43 -3.08 -3.35
CA VAL A 143 -14.03 -1.80 -3.72
C VAL A 143 -15.32 -2.09 -4.48
N SER A 144 -16.44 -1.59 -3.95
CA SER A 144 -17.80 -1.90 -4.45
C SER A 144 -18.64 -0.63 -4.50
N GLY A 145 -19.70 -0.64 -5.31
CA GLY A 145 -20.58 0.52 -5.54
C GLY A 145 -21.11 0.53 -6.96
N GLU A 146 -22.11 1.36 -7.22
CA GLU A 146 -22.72 1.49 -8.55
C GLU A 146 -21.73 2.00 -9.61
N SER A 147 -22.08 1.85 -10.90
CA SER A 147 -21.26 2.38 -11.98
C SER A 147 -21.11 3.91 -11.86
N GLY A 148 -19.88 4.41 -12.05
CA GLY A 148 -19.57 5.83 -11.87
C GLY A 148 -19.36 6.29 -10.41
N ALA A 149 -19.45 5.40 -9.41
CA ALA A 149 -19.24 5.76 -8.01
C ALA A 149 -17.77 6.02 -7.60
N GLY A 150 -16.79 5.82 -8.51
CA GLY A 150 -15.37 6.07 -8.21
C GLY A 150 -14.55 4.85 -7.79
N LYS A 151 -15.01 3.62 -8.10
CA LYS A 151 -14.33 2.36 -7.76
C LYS A 151 -12.90 2.28 -8.34
N THR A 152 -12.78 2.42 -9.65
CA THR A 152 -11.50 2.32 -10.36
C THR A 152 -10.49 3.37 -9.92
N TRP A 153 -10.96 4.60 -9.71
CA TRP A 153 -10.14 5.68 -9.15
C TRP A 153 -9.62 5.32 -7.74
N THR A 154 -10.50 4.82 -6.87
CA THR A 154 -10.13 4.36 -5.51
C THR A 154 -9.10 3.24 -5.54
N THR A 155 -9.28 2.24 -6.43
CA THR A 155 -8.34 1.12 -6.59
C THR A 155 -6.98 1.59 -7.07
N ARG A 156 -6.92 2.53 -8.03
CA ARG A 156 -5.67 3.13 -8.53
C ARG A 156 -4.93 3.86 -7.42
N SER A 157 -5.62 4.71 -6.66
CA SER A 157 -5.01 5.50 -5.58
C SER A 157 -4.51 4.63 -4.41
N LEU A 158 -5.24 3.55 -4.08
CA LEU A 158 -4.78 2.55 -3.10
C LEU A 158 -3.52 1.82 -3.57
N MET A 159 -3.45 1.48 -4.85
CA MET A 159 -2.30 0.79 -5.42
C MET A 159 -1.05 1.66 -5.38
N GLN A 160 -1.18 2.95 -5.75
CA GLN A 160 -0.10 3.92 -5.64
C GLN A 160 0.40 4.00 -4.19
N PHE A 161 -0.51 4.27 -3.25
CA PHE A 161 -0.19 4.38 -1.83
C PHE A 161 0.50 3.14 -1.25
N ILE A 162 0.03 1.93 -1.60
CA ILE A 162 0.63 0.68 -1.14
C ILE A 162 2.03 0.49 -1.72
N SER A 163 2.26 0.94 -2.96
CA SER A 163 3.58 0.89 -3.59
C SER A 163 4.56 1.82 -2.87
N ASP A 164 4.13 3.06 -2.62
CA ASP A 164 4.93 4.05 -1.90
C ASP A 164 5.22 3.66 -0.44
N MET A 165 4.32 2.92 0.23
CA MET A 165 4.56 2.37 1.58
C MET A 165 5.73 1.38 1.66
N THR A 166 6.20 0.83 0.54
CA THR A 166 7.36 -0.08 0.55
C THR A 166 8.71 0.63 0.61
N GLY A 167 8.73 1.97 0.49
CA GLY A 167 9.89 2.82 0.80
C GLY A 167 11.03 2.79 -0.23
N MET A 168 10.74 2.47 -1.50
CA MET A 168 11.73 2.35 -2.57
C MET A 168 11.75 3.59 -3.47
N ARG A 169 12.13 4.76 -2.93
CA ARG A 169 12.50 5.91 -3.78
C ARG A 169 14.00 5.87 -4.11
N GLU A 170 14.28 5.59 -5.38
CA GLU A 170 15.42 6.06 -6.20
C GLU A 170 16.88 5.73 -5.86
N GLU A 171 17.24 5.01 -4.79
CA GLU A 171 18.70 4.82 -4.51
C GLU A 171 19.40 3.69 -5.30
N SER A 172 18.73 2.97 -6.19
CA SER A 172 19.40 2.03 -7.11
C SER A 172 18.53 1.80 -8.34
N GLY A 173 19.08 1.96 -9.55
CA GLY A 173 18.43 1.66 -10.83
C GLY A 173 18.14 0.15 -11.03
N ASN A 174 17.39 -0.44 -10.12
CA ASN A 174 17.03 -1.85 -10.06
C ASN A 174 15.61 -2.08 -10.59
N ASP A 175 15.43 -3.24 -11.22
CA ASP A 175 14.20 -3.85 -11.77
C ASP A 175 12.91 -3.74 -10.92
N VAL A 176 13.00 -3.41 -9.63
CA VAL A 176 11.84 -3.36 -8.71
C VAL A 176 11.01 -2.08 -8.89
N SER A 177 11.64 -0.92 -9.09
CA SER A 177 10.94 0.34 -9.43
C SER A 177 10.15 0.22 -10.74
N LEU A 178 10.66 -0.60 -11.66
CA LEU A 178 10.03 -0.91 -12.94
C LEU A 178 8.77 -1.79 -12.78
N ILE A 179 8.69 -2.65 -11.76
CA ILE A 179 7.49 -3.49 -11.52
C ILE A 179 6.32 -2.63 -11.05
N GLU A 180 6.54 -1.73 -10.10
CA GLU A 180 5.49 -0.83 -9.59
C GLU A 180 4.93 0.05 -10.71
N GLN A 181 5.83 0.66 -11.49
CA GLN A 181 5.45 1.46 -12.65
C GLN A 181 4.70 0.64 -13.71
N ARG A 182 5.15 -0.59 -14.03
CA ARG A 182 4.43 -1.49 -14.96
C ARG A 182 3.04 -1.88 -14.48
N ILE A 183 2.85 -2.07 -13.17
CA ILE A 183 1.52 -2.34 -12.61
C ILE A 183 0.61 -1.12 -12.81
N LEU A 184 1.11 0.10 -12.60
CA LEU A 184 0.34 1.32 -12.81
C LEU A 184 0.03 1.57 -14.29
N ASP A 185 1.01 1.37 -15.16
CA ASP A 185 0.90 1.51 -16.62
C ASP A 185 -0.05 0.46 -17.23
N SER A 186 -0.30 -0.65 -16.54
CA SER A 186 -1.30 -1.64 -16.99
C SER A 186 -2.73 -1.09 -17.00
N ASN A 187 -3.04 -0.06 -16.20
CA ASN A 187 -4.39 0.47 -16.10
C ASN A 187 -4.84 1.17 -17.41
N PRO A 188 -4.12 2.16 -17.98
CA PRO A 188 -4.50 2.75 -19.27
C PRO A 188 -4.77 1.73 -20.37
N VAL A 189 -3.96 0.67 -20.47
CA VAL A 189 -4.15 -0.39 -21.45
C VAL A 189 -5.44 -1.17 -21.20
N LEU A 190 -5.68 -1.59 -19.95
CA LEU A 190 -6.90 -2.32 -19.60
C LEU A 190 -8.16 -1.44 -19.75
N GLU A 191 -8.07 -0.14 -19.46
CA GLU A 191 -9.17 0.80 -19.65
C GLU A 191 -9.47 1.01 -21.14
N ALA A 192 -8.44 1.17 -21.99
CA ALA A 192 -8.63 1.32 -23.42
C ALA A 192 -9.37 0.11 -24.04
N PHE A 193 -8.97 -1.12 -23.67
CA PHE A 193 -9.52 -2.36 -24.23
C PHE A 193 -10.74 -2.92 -23.49
N GLY A 194 -10.98 -2.49 -22.25
CA GLY A 194 -11.99 -3.07 -21.38
C GLY A 194 -13.06 -2.11 -20.88
N ASN A 195 -12.90 -0.80 -21.07
CA ASN A 195 -13.89 0.20 -20.68
C ASN A 195 -14.63 0.78 -21.88
N ALA A 196 -15.84 1.25 -21.63
CA ALA A 196 -16.69 1.88 -22.62
C ALA A 196 -17.56 2.97 -21.99
N CYS A 197 -18.06 3.88 -22.84
CA CYS A 197 -19.03 4.90 -22.43
C CYS A 197 -20.43 4.28 -22.40
N THR A 198 -21.09 4.37 -21.25
CA THR A 198 -22.51 4.04 -21.05
C THR A 198 -23.32 5.31 -20.79
N THR A 199 -24.64 5.19 -20.73
CA THR A 199 -25.53 6.32 -20.38
C THR A 199 -25.29 6.86 -18.96
N ARG A 200 -24.66 6.08 -18.08
CA ARG A 200 -24.44 6.41 -16.65
C ARG A 200 -23.01 6.80 -16.30
N ASN A 201 -22.04 6.42 -17.13
CA ASN A 201 -20.61 6.62 -16.88
C ASN A 201 -19.83 6.60 -18.21
N GLU A 202 -19.01 7.62 -18.43
CA GLU A 202 -18.24 7.78 -19.66
C GLU A 202 -17.06 6.82 -19.78
N ASN A 203 -16.54 6.32 -18.64
CA ASN A 203 -15.43 5.35 -18.55
C ASN A 203 -15.85 4.18 -17.65
N SER A 204 -16.81 3.38 -18.12
CA SER A 204 -17.39 2.26 -17.38
C SER A 204 -16.61 0.97 -17.63
N SER A 205 -16.05 0.37 -16.58
CA SER A 205 -15.39 -0.95 -16.65
C SER A 205 -16.38 -2.03 -17.08
N ARG A 206 -16.14 -2.65 -18.24
CA ARG A 206 -16.98 -3.74 -18.80
C ARG A 206 -16.37 -5.13 -18.59
N PHE A 207 -15.50 -5.24 -17.58
CA PHE A 207 -14.91 -6.46 -17.05
C PHE A 207 -14.58 -6.24 -15.57
N GLY A 208 -14.56 -7.31 -14.78
CA GLY A 208 -14.08 -7.30 -13.40
C GLY A 208 -12.57 -7.50 -13.34
N LYS A 209 -11.89 -6.80 -12.44
CA LYS A 209 -10.44 -6.79 -12.28
C LYS A 209 -10.04 -7.16 -10.86
N TYR A 210 -9.18 -8.17 -10.70
CA TYR A 210 -8.58 -8.53 -9.41
C TYR A 210 -7.06 -8.52 -9.53
N ILE A 211 -6.42 -7.63 -8.78
CA ILE A 211 -4.97 -7.43 -8.80
C ILE A 211 -4.39 -7.91 -7.47
N GLN A 212 -3.50 -8.88 -7.50
CA GLN A 212 -2.81 -9.38 -6.32
C GLN A 212 -1.39 -8.79 -6.29
N LEU A 213 -1.13 -7.84 -5.40
CA LEU A 213 0.22 -7.33 -5.14
C LEU A 213 0.96 -8.35 -4.27
N GLN A 214 2.11 -8.84 -4.71
CA GLN A 214 2.86 -9.91 -4.06
C GLN A 214 4.07 -9.35 -3.33
N PHE A 215 4.23 -9.75 -2.07
CA PHE A 215 5.25 -9.23 -1.16
C PHE A 215 6.27 -10.30 -0.78
N ASN A 216 7.54 -9.90 -0.64
CA ASN A 216 8.58 -10.75 -0.06
C ASN A 216 8.52 -10.74 1.48
N ARG A 217 9.48 -11.41 2.14
CA ARG A 217 9.56 -11.47 3.61
C ARG A 217 9.91 -10.13 4.26
N GLN A 218 10.46 -9.19 3.49
CA GLN A 218 10.75 -7.83 3.89
C GLN A 218 9.55 -6.89 3.65
N PHE A 219 8.43 -7.43 3.16
CA PHE A 219 7.21 -6.69 2.81
C PHE A 219 7.40 -5.67 1.67
N GLN A 220 8.31 -5.97 0.74
CA GLN A 220 8.49 -5.21 -0.51
C GLN A 220 7.72 -5.87 -1.64
N ILE A 221 7.20 -5.08 -2.58
CA ILE A 221 6.55 -5.59 -3.79
C ILE A 221 7.61 -6.26 -4.66
N VAL A 222 7.33 -7.51 -5.05
CA VAL A 222 8.20 -8.31 -5.92
C VAL A 222 7.52 -8.78 -7.19
N GLY A 223 6.24 -8.47 -7.33
CA GLY A 223 5.44 -8.79 -8.49
C GLY A 223 3.95 -8.62 -8.22
N ALA A 224 3.15 -8.86 -9.24
CA ALA A 224 1.71 -8.85 -9.15
C ALA A 224 1.08 -9.96 -9.99
N LYS A 225 -0.21 -10.19 -9.77
CA LYS A 225 -1.03 -11.08 -10.59
C LYS A 225 -2.37 -10.43 -10.89
N LEU A 226 -2.67 -10.24 -12.16
CA LEU A 226 -3.92 -9.71 -12.67
C LEU A 226 -4.83 -10.88 -13.07
N LYS A 227 -6.09 -10.85 -12.61
CA LYS A 227 -7.15 -11.72 -13.09
C LYS A 227 -8.32 -10.87 -13.57
N THR A 228 -8.82 -11.17 -14.77
CA THR A 228 -10.00 -10.52 -15.34
C THR A 228 -11.20 -11.47 -15.29
N TYR A 229 -12.40 -10.89 -15.22
CA TYR A 229 -13.66 -11.61 -15.10
C TYR A 229 -14.70 -11.01 -16.04
N LEU A 230 -15.31 -11.84 -16.89
CA LEU A 230 -16.47 -11.50 -17.71
C LEU A 230 -16.32 -10.20 -18.52
N LEU A 231 -15.55 -10.25 -19.61
CA LEU A 231 -15.55 -9.19 -20.61
C LEU A 231 -16.90 -9.18 -21.34
N GLU A 232 -17.56 -8.03 -21.42
CA GLU A 232 -18.79 -7.81 -22.19
C GLU A 232 -18.50 -7.80 -23.71
N LYS A 233 -18.03 -8.92 -24.26
CA LYS A 233 -17.60 -9.02 -25.66
C LYS A 233 -18.73 -8.76 -26.68
N THR A 234 -19.99 -8.88 -26.27
CA THR A 234 -21.14 -8.53 -27.14
C THR A 234 -21.15 -7.05 -27.53
N ARG A 235 -20.57 -6.18 -26.69
CA ARG A 235 -20.37 -4.76 -26.99
C ARG A 235 -19.55 -4.50 -28.26
N VAL A 236 -18.71 -5.45 -28.68
CA VAL A 236 -17.90 -5.31 -29.91
C VAL A 236 -18.79 -5.12 -31.13
N VAL A 237 -19.95 -5.76 -31.18
CA VAL A 237 -20.84 -5.77 -32.36
C VAL A 237 -22.13 -4.99 -32.15
N HIS A 238 -22.58 -4.85 -30.90
CA HIS A 238 -23.85 -4.21 -30.57
C HIS A 238 -23.70 -3.29 -29.37
N GLN A 239 -24.14 -2.03 -29.49
CA GLN A 239 -24.14 -1.06 -28.39
C GLN A 239 -25.57 -0.54 -28.19
N ALA A 240 -25.96 -0.31 -26.93
CA ALA A 240 -27.25 0.30 -26.65
C ALA A 240 -27.29 1.76 -27.13
N GLU A 241 -28.49 2.29 -27.33
CA GLU A 241 -28.67 3.67 -27.77
C GLU A 241 -28.01 4.66 -26.80
N GLY A 242 -27.18 5.57 -27.33
CA GLY A 242 -26.41 6.53 -26.54
C GLY A 242 -25.11 5.99 -25.93
N GLU A 243 -24.77 4.72 -26.12
CA GLU A 243 -23.52 4.14 -25.64
C GLU A 243 -22.43 4.06 -26.72
N ARG A 244 -21.17 3.86 -26.30
CA ARG A 244 -20.03 3.59 -27.19
C ARG A 244 -19.58 2.13 -27.09
N ASN A 245 -18.82 1.71 -28.10
CA ASN A 245 -17.97 0.51 -28.04
C ASN A 245 -16.76 0.76 -27.11
N PHE A 246 -15.86 -0.22 -26.99
CA PHE A 246 -14.61 -0.06 -26.24
C PHE A 246 -13.78 1.14 -26.73
N HIS A 247 -13.15 1.85 -25.79
CA HIS A 247 -12.44 3.10 -26.08
C HIS A 247 -11.38 2.97 -27.17
N ILE A 248 -10.67 1.83 -27.20
CA ILE A 248 -9.58 1.60 -28.15
C ILE A 248 -9.99 1.78 -29.62
N PHE A 249 -11.23 1.44 -30.01
CA PHE A 249 -11.71 1.63 -31.38
C PHE A 249 -11.78 3.12 -31.78
N TYR A 250 -12.13 3.99 -30.83
CA TYR A 250 -12.23 5.43 -31.02
C TYR A 250 -10.85 6.10 -30.91
N GLN A 251 -10.08 5.72 -29.90
CA GLN A 251 -8.70 6.18 -29.69
C GLN A 251 -7.83 5.90 -30.92
N MET A 252 -7.84 4.66 -31.43
CA MET A 252 -7.12 4.27 -32.65
C MET A 252 -7.58 5.07 -33.87
N SER A 253 -8.90 5.23 -34.04
CA SER A 253 -9.44 6.00 -35.17
C SER A 253 -9.02 7.48 -35.11
N ALA A 254 -8.99 8.08 -33.92
CA ALA A 254 -8.54 9.46 -33.70
C ALA A 254 -7.03 9.62 -33.92
N GLY A 255 -6.23 8.68 -33.40
CA GLY A 255 -4.78 8.61 -33.60
C GLY A 255 -4.38 8.52 -35.07
N MET A 256 -5.01 7.61 -35.82
CA MET A 256 -4.77 7.44 -37.25
C MET A 256 -5.18 8.69 -38.04
N ALA A 257 -6.32 9.30 -37.71
CA ALA A 257 -6.76 10.54 -38.36
C ALA A 257 -5.78 11.71 -38.12
N TYR A 258 -5.13 11.76 -36.96
CA TYR A 258 -4.10 12.76 -36.67
C TYR A 258 -2.82 12.51 -37.47
N ALA A 259 -2.34 11.26 -37.53
CA ALA A 259 -1.16 10.87 -38.31
C ALA A 259 -1.33 11.15 -39.82
N SER A 260 -2.52 10.91 -40.37
CA SER A 260 -2.82 11.22 -41.78
C SER A 260 -3.01 12.72 -42.06
N ARG A 261 -3.26 13.54 -41.02
CA ARG A 261 -3.46 15.00 -41.15
C ARG A 261 -2.17 15.79 -41.00
N SER A 262 -1.17 15.29 -40.27
CA SER A 262 0.15 15.93 -40.16
C SER A 262 0.94 15.91 -41.48
N THR A 263 0.56 15.05 -42.43
CA THR A 263 1.15 14.96 -43.77
C THR A 263 0.44 15.81 -44.82
N SER A 264 -0.74 16.40 -44.53
CA SER A 264 -1.51 17.21 -45.48
C SER A 264 -1.72 18.65 -44.98
N LYS A 265 -1.21 19.65 -45.71
CA LYS A 265 -1.36 21.10 -45.38
C LYS A 265 -2.78 21.66 -45.52
N ALA A 266 -3.79 20.83 -45.78
CA ALA A 266 -5.10 21.26 -46.25
C ALA A 266 -6.24 20.81 -45.33
N SER A 267 -6.27 21.22 -44.05
CA SER A 267 -7.46 20.93 -43.23
C SER A 267 -7.60 21.74 -41.92
N GLU A 268 -7.56 23.06 -41.99
CA GLU A 268 -7.95 23.89 -40.84
C GLU A 268 -9.48 23.87 -40.61
N LYS A 269 -10.26 23.60 -41.67
CA LYS A 269 -11.73 23.50 -41.63
C LYS A 269 -12.25 22.15 -41.11
N ALA A 270 -11.51 21.04 -41.22
CA ALA A 270 -11.91 19.76 -40.59
C ALA A 270 -11.48 19.63 -39.12
N ARG A 271 -10.60 20.52 -38.64
CA ARG A 271 -10.23 20.61 -37.20
C ARG A 271 -11.44 20.92 -36.31
N ARG A 272 -12.46 21.63 -36.84
CA ARG A 272 -13.71 22.00 -36.12
C ARG A 272 -14.85 21.00 -36.25
N ARG A 273 -14.71 19.95 -37.08
CA ARG A 273 -15.77 18.94 -37.33
C ARG A 273 -15.56 17.62 -36.60
N SER A 274 -14.48 17.47 -35.84
CA SER A 274 -14.32 16.32 -34.97
C SER A 274 -15.40 16.37 -33.89
N SER A 275 -16.04 15.23 -33.64
CA SER A 275 -17.02 15.00 -32.58
C SER A 275 -16.62 15.67 -31.25
N ARG A 276 -17.60 15.89 -30.36
CA ARG A 276 -17.44 16.36 -28.96
C ARG A 276 -16.24 15.74 -28.21
N TRP A 277 -15.75 14.58 -28.65
CA TRP A 277 -14.73 13.72 -28.03
C TRP A 277 -13.38 13.63 -28.77
N GLY A 278 -13.25 14.13 -30.00
CA GLY A 278 -12.13 13.75 -30.87
C GLY A 278 -10.74 14.28 -30.49
N GLY A 279 -10.65 15.34 -29.67
CA GLY A 279 -9.38 15.78 -29.08
C GLY A 279 -8.94 14.91 -27.89
N VAL A 280 -9.90 14.45 -27.08
CA VAL A 280 -9.67 13.62 -25.89
C VAL A 280 -9.26 12.21 -26.28
N ASP A 281 -9.94 11.60 -27.26
CA ASP A 281 -9.62 10.25 -27.73
C ASP A 281 -8.21 10.17 -28.36
N HIS A 282 -7.72 11.25 -29.00
CA HIS A 282 -6.36 11.30 -29.53
C HIS A 282 -5.29 11.29 -28.42
N GLN A 283 -5.47 12.13 -27.40
CA GLN A 283 -4.55 12.18 -26.27
C GLN A 283 -4.53 10.83 -25.53
N ALA A 284 -5.70 10.24 -25.29
CA ALA A 284 -5.82 8.92 -24.69
C ALA A 284 -5.15 7.81 -25.53
N PHE A 285 -5.12 7.95 -26.86
CA PHE A 285 -4.39 7.01 -27.72
C PHE A 285 -2.88 7.09 -27.52
N VAL A 286 -2.32 8.29 -27.39
CA VAL A 286 -0.90 8.50 -27.09
C VAL A 286 -0.54 7.87 -25.76
N GLU A 287 -1.31 8.16 -24.72
CA GLU A 287 -1.15 7.58 -23.37
C GLU A 287 -1.22 6.05 -23.41
N THR A 288 -2.17 5.48 -24.15
CA THR A 288 -2.30 4.02 -24.30
C THR A 288 -1.09 3.41 -24.99
N ARG A 289 -0.55 4.04 -26.06
CA ARG A 289 0.66 3.55 -26.75
C ARG A 289 1.91 3.62 -25.88
N GLU A 290 2.06 4.68 -25.10
CA GLU A 290 3.15 4.83 -24.14
C GLU A 290 3.06 3.78 -23.02
N ALA A 291 1.87 3.59 -22.44
CA ALA A 291 1.62 2.56 -21.44
C ALA A 291 1.92 1.14 -21.98
N MET A 292 1.49 0.82 -23.21
CA MET A 292 1.82 -0.43 -23.89
C MET A 292 3.34 -0.61 -24.01
N ARG A 293 4.09 0.44 -24.36
CA ARG A 293 5.56 0.40 -24.47
C ARG A 293 6.22 0.11 -23.13
N ASN A 294 5.76 0.74 -22.04
CA ASN A 294 6.33 0.57 -20.70
C ASN A 294 6.15 -0.86 -20.15
N ILE A 295 5.03 -1.51 -20.50
CA ILE A 295 4.74 -2.91 -20.15
C ILE A 295 5.54 -3.91 -21.01
N GLY A 296 6.11 -3.45 -22.13
CA GLY A 296 6.94 -4.24 -23.03
C GLY A 296 6.26 -4.65 -24.34
N ILE A 297 5.11 -4.08 -24.68
CA ILE A 297 4.48 -4.24 -26.00
C ILE A 297 5.06 -3.17 -26.93
N HIS A 298 6.06 -3.57 -27.73
CA HIS A 298 6.79 -2.66 -28.61
C HIS A 298 6.01 -2.28 -29.86
N ASP A 299 6.45 -1.23 -30.57
CA ASP A 299 5.68 -0.61 -31.68
C ASP A 299 5.28 -1.62 -32.77
N GLU A 300 6.13 -2.58 -33.14
CA GLU A 300 5.78 -3.64 -34.11
C GLU A 300 4.59 -4.51 -33.65
N GLN A 301 4.53 -4.83 -32.36
CA GLN A 301 3.42 -5.59 -31.77
C GLN A 301 2.17 -4.72 -31.65
N GLN A 302 2.34 -3.43 -31.31
CA GLN A 302 1.23 -2.47 -31.26
C GLN A 302 0.57 -2.32 -32.64
N ASP A 303 1.36 -2.20 -33.70
CA ASP A 303 0.86 -2.04 -35.06
C ASP A 303 0.05 -3.26 -35.52
N GLU A 304 0.48 -4.48 -35.18
CA GLU A 304 -0.30 -5.70 -35.46
C GLU A 304 -1.59 -5.78 -34.62
N ILE A 305 -1.58 -5.33 -33.37
CA ILE A 305 -2.81 -5.20 -32.56
C ILE A 305 -3.79 -4.21 -33.23
N PHE A 306 -3.32 -3.04 -33.68
CA PHE A 306 -4.16 -2.04 -34.34
C PHE A 306 -4.65 -2.51 -35.72
N LYS A 307 -3.85 -3.31 -36.43
CA LYS A 307 -4.25 -3.97 -37.68
C LYS A 307 -5.38 -4.98 -37.44
N VAL A 308 -5.27 -5.83 -36.40
CA VAL A 308 -6.32 -6.77 -36.01
C VAL A 308 -7.61 -6.03 -35.60
N LEU A 309 -7.51 -4.97 -34.80
CA LEU A 309 -8.66 -4.12 -34.44
C LEU A 309 -9.33 -3.48 -35.66
N SER A 310 -8.52 -3.04 -36.63
CA SER A 310 -9.02 -2.54 -37.92
C SER A 310 -9.72 -3.64 -38.71
N GLY A 311 -9.20 -4.87 -38.69
CA GLY A 311 -9.85 -6.05 -39.27
C GLY A 311 -11.21 -6.34 -38.61
N ILE A 312 -11.31 -6.24 -37.28
CA ILE A 312 -12.58 -6.37 -36.54
C ILE A 312 -13.55 -5.25 -36.96
N LYS A 313 -13.07 -4.01 -37.11
CA LYS A 313 -13.93 -2.91 -37.57
C LYS A 313 -14.49 -3.15 -38.98
N GLN A 314 -13.67 -3.67 -39.90
CA GLN A 314 -14.13 -3.98 -41.26
C GLN A 314 -15.05 -5.20 -41.30
N ILE A 315 -14.79 -6.25 -40.51
CA ILE A 315 -15.68 -7.42 -40.49
C ILE A 315 -17.07 -7.03 -39.99
N CYS A 316 -17.17 -6.17 -38.96
CA CYS A 316 -18.46 -5.67 -38.47
C CYS A 316 -19.20 -4.77 -39.48
N ALA A 317 -18.50 -4.24 -40.49
CA ALA A 317 -19.10 -3.43 -41.56
C ALA A 317 -19.57 -4.25 -42.77
N VAL A 318 -19.44 -5.58 -42.72
CA VAL A 318 -19.95 -6.49 -43.75
C VAL A 318 -21.46 -6.63 -43.58
N ASP A 319 -22.20 -6.31 -44.63
CA ASP A 319 -23.65 -6.42 -44.71
C ASP A 319 -24.07 -7.51 -45.68
N PHE A 320 -25.25 -8.08 -45.42
CA PHE A 320 -25.77 -9.24 -46.13
C PHE A 320 -27.13 -8.91 -46.77
N ALA A 321 -27.39 -9.45 -47.95
CA ALA A 321 -28.70 -9.41 -48.60
C ALA A 321 -29.13 -10.82 -49.00
N LYS A 322 -30.44 -11.02 -49.06
CA LYS A 322 -31.04 -12.26 -49.57
C LYS A 322 -31.15 -12.16 -51.09
N GLU A 323 -30.56 -13.12 -51.79
CA GLU A 323 -30.73 -13.33 -53.22
C GLU A 323 -31.16 -14.78 -53.44
N GLU A 324 -32.41 -14.98 -53.88
CA GLU A 324 -33.05 -16.31 -53.96
C GLU A 324 -32.95 -17.11 -52.64
N ASP A 325 -32.29 -18.27 -52.66
CA ASP A 325 -32.02 -19.14 -51.50
C ASP A 325 -30.59 -18.96 -50.93
N ALA A 326 -29.83 -17.97 -51.42
CA ALA A 326 -28.46 -17.68 -51.01
C ALA A 326 -28.33 -16.34 -50.27
N CYS A 327 -27.30 -16.27 -49.42
CA CYS A 327 -26.91 -15.05 -48.72
C CYS A 327 -25.67 -14.44 -49.39
N ILE A 328 -25.83 -13.24 -49.93
CA ILE A 328 -24.77 -12.52 -50.64
C ILE A 328 -24.30 -11.29 -49.85
N PHE A 329 -23.07 -10.86 -50.13
CA PHE A 329 -22.54 -9.61 -49.61
C PHE A 329 -23.10 -8.44 -50.42
N THR A 330 -23.73 -7.46 -49.78
CA THR A 330 -24.08 -6.20 -50.46
C THR A 330 -22.83 -5.40 -50.82
N ARG A 331 -21.77 -5.53 -50.01
CA ARG A 331 -20.49 -4.83 -50.14
C ARG A 331 -19.32 -5.81 -50.00
N PRO A 332 -19.00 -6.58 -51.05
CA PRO A 332 -17.95 -7.59 -51.00
C PRO A 332 -16.54 -7.01 -50.76
N GLU A 333 -16.33 -5.72 -51.06
CA GLU A 333 -15.08 -5.02 -50.75
C GLU A 333 -14.78 -4.99 -49.25
N LYS A 334 -15.80 -4.87 -48.39
CA LYS A 334 -15.64 -4.86 -46.93
C LYS A 334 -15.13 -6.20 -46.41
N ALA A 335 -15.65 -7.30 -46.94
CA ALA A 335 -15.19 -8.64 -46.62
C ALA A 335 -13.74 -8.86 -47.10
N ARG A 336 -13.37 -8.34 -48.28
CA ARG A 336 -12.01 -8.41 -48.82
C ARG A 336 -11.00 -7.56 -48.02
N GLU A 337 -11.40 -6.37 -47.59
CA GLU A 337 -10.59 -5.53 -46.69
C GLU A 337 -10.38 -6.22 -45.34
N ALA A 338 -11.44 -6.81 -44.77
CA ALA A 338 -11.35 -7.57 -43.53
C ALA A 338 -10.42 -8.79 -43.67
N SER A 339 -10.52 -9.54 -44.77
CA SER A 339 -9.64 -10.70 -45.01
C SER A 339 -8.18 -10.30 -45.15
N ALA A 340 -7.90 -9.18 -45.82
CA ALA A 340 -6.54 -8.66 -45.96
C ALA A 340 -5.93 -8.20 -44.63
N LEU A 341 -6.71 -7.52 -43.78
CA LEU A 341 -6.24 -7.05 -42.47
C LEU A 341 -6.04 -8.19 -41.47
N LEU A 342 -6.93 -9.19 -41.50
CA LEU A 342 -6.83 -10.40 -40.68
C LEU A 342 -5.88 -11.45 -41.28
N SER A 343 -5.28 -11.17 -42.43
CA SER A 343 -4.40 -12.08 -43.18
C SER A 343 -4.99 -13.47 -43.40
N VAL A 344 -6.29 -13.56 -43.75
CA VAL A 344 -6.98 -14.81 -44.09
C VAL A 344 -7.39 -14.82 -45.55
N CYS A 345 -7.58 -16.02 -46.12
CA CYS A 345 -8.08 -16.18 -47.49
C CYS A 345 -9.49 -15.59 -47.65
N ALA A 346 -9.66 -14.68 -48.63
CA ALA A 346 -10.91 -13.95 -48.87
C ALA A 346 -12.05 -14.89 -49.28
N GLU A 347 -11.76 -15.88 -50.13
CA GLU A 347 -12.73 -16.87 -50.61
C GLU A 347 -13.22 -17.75 -49.45
N ARG A 348 -12.31 -18.17 -48.57
CA ARG A 348 -12.65 -18.97 -47.40
C ARG A 348 -13.44 -18.16 -46.37
N LEU A 349 -13.07 -16.90 -46.12
CA LEU A 349 -13.85 -16.01 -45.27
C LEU A 349 -15.28 -15.85 -45.80
N ALA A 350 -15.43 -15.59 -47.11
CA ALA A 350 -16.72 -15.47 -47.75
C ALA A 350 -17.56 -16.76 -47.59
N GLN A 351 -16.98 -17.92 -47.89
CA GLN A 351 -17.62 -19.21 -47.72
C GLN A 351 -18.05 -19.45 -46.26
N CYS A 352 -17.17 -19.18 -45.32
CA CYS A 352 -17.43 -19.36 -43.89
C CYS A 352 -18.53 -18.44 -43.35
N LEU A 353 -18.75 -17.25 -43.93
CA LEU A 353 -19.83 -16.35 -43.53
C LEU A 353 -21.17 -16.70 -44.20
N SER A 354 -21.14 -17.17 -45.45
CA SER A 354 -22.36 -17.47 -46.23
C SER A 354 -22.83 -18.92 -46.14
N THR A 355 -22.02 -19.84 -45.60
CA THR A 355 -22.39 -21.25 -45.45
C THR A 355 -22.05 -21.78 -44.06
N ARG A 356 -22.83 -22.76 -43.61
CA ARG A 356 -22.57 -23.49 -42.35
C ARG A 356 -22.30 -24.96 -42.61
N ARG A 357 -21.32 -25.48 -41.91
CA ARG A 357 -21.00 -26.90 -41.83
C ARG A 357 -22.04 -27.64 -40.95
N ILE A 358 -22.61 -28.71 -41.47
CA ILE A 358 -23.54 -29.60 -40.75
C ILE A 358 -22.97 -31.01 -40.75
N THR A 359 -22.63 -31.54 -39.58
CA THR A 359 -22.23 -32.94 -39.44
C THR A 359 -23.46 -33.79 -39.07
N SER A 360 -23.77 -34.78 -39.89
CA SER A 360 -24.84 -35.74 -39.61
C SER A 360 -24.47 -36.58 -38.39
N LYS A 361 -25.32 -36.59 -37.36
CA LYS A 361 -25.07 -37.30 -36.08
C LYS A 361 -25.06 -38.84 -36.22
N GLY A 362 -25.47 -39.38 -37.37
CA GLY A 362 -25.51 -40.82 -37.65
C GLY A 362 -24.42 -41.32 -38.59
N SER A 363 -24.16 -40.63 -39.71
CA SER A 363 -23.19 -41.04 -40.73
C SER A 363 -21.80 -40.40 -40.59
N GLY A 364 -21.67 -39.35 -39.78
CA GLY A 364 -20.43 -38.56 -39.70
C GLY A 364 -20.15 -37.71 -40.94
N GLU A 365 -21.00 -37.77 -41.96
CA GLU A 365 -20.88 -36.99 -43.19
C GLU A 365 -21.07 -35.49 -42.90
N VAL A 366 -20.25 -34.69 -43.58
CA VAL A 366 -20.20 -33.23 -43.43
C VAL A 366 -20.79 -32.59 -44.67
N PHE A 367 -21.92 -31.91 -44.51
CA PHE A 367 -22.60 -31.16 -45.57
C PHE A 367 -22.44 -29.66 -45.35
N MET A 368 -22.30 -28.90 -46.43
CA MET A 368 -22.33 -27.43 -46.39
C MET A 368 -23.72 -26.95 -46.77
N LYS A 369 -24.34 -26.13 -45.91
CA LYS A 369 -25.66 -25.54 -46.19
C LYS A 369 -25.53 -24.01 -46.28
N PRO A 370 -26.17 -23.36 -47.26
CA PRO A 370 -26.27 -21.89 -47.27
C PRO A 370 -26.89 -21.36 -45.98
N CYS A 371 -26.33 -20.27 -45.48
CA CYS A 371 -26.85 -19.53 -44.34
C CYS A 371 -27.95 -18.56 -44.80
N SER A 372 -28.94 -18.35 -43.93
CA SER A 372 -29.80 -17.18 -44.01
C SER A 372 -29.04 -15.88 -43.67
N VAL A 373 -29.59 -14.73 -44.02
CA VAL A 373 -29.02 -13.40 -43.68
C VAL A 373 -28.71 -13.29 -42.18
N HIS A 374 -29.67 -13.64 -41.33
CA HIS A 374 -29.49 -13.60 -39.87
C HIS A 374 -28.41 -14.59 -39.37
N GLU A 375 -28.33 -15.79 -39.95
CA GLU A 375 -27.25 -16.73 -39.60
C GLU A 375 -25.87 -16.19 -40.02
N SER A 376 -25.78 -15.53 -41.18
CA SER A 376 -24.55 -14.90 -41.66
C SER A 376 -24.11 -13.71 -40.80
N GLU A 377 -25.05 -12.86 -40.37
CA GLU A 377 -24.80 -11.79 -39.39
C GLU A 377 -24.30 -12.34 -38.06
N ALA A 378 -24.94 -13.39 -37.54
CA ALA A 378 -24.50 -14.05 -36.31
C ALA A 378 -23.08 -14.65 -36.45
N ARG A 379 -22.72 -15.19 -37.62
CA ARG A 379 -21.39 -15.73 -37.90
C ARG A 379 -20.34 -14.62 -38.01
N ARG A 380 -20.64 -13.51 -38.72
CA ARG A 380 -19.81 -12.29 -38.76
C ARG A 380 -19.51 -11.79 -37.35
N ASP A 381 -20.56 -11.65 -36.55
CA ASP A 381 -20.46 -11.18 -35.18
C ASP A 381 -19.66 -12.13 -34.29
N CYS A 382 -19.78 -13.43 -34.53
CA CYS A 382 -19.01 -14.46 -33.82
C CYS A 382 -17.50 -14.29 -34.07
N VAL A 383 -17.09 -14.07 -35.32
CA VAL A 383 -15.69 -13.79 -35.69
C VAL A 383 -15.17 -12.55 -34.96
N ALA A 384 -15.91 -11.45 -35.00
CA ALA A 384 -15.52 -10.21 -34.31
C ALA A 384 -15.35 -10.41 -32.80
N LYS A 385 -16.34 -11.04 -32.15
CA LYS A 385 -16.36 -11.30 -30.70
C LYS A 385 -15.21 -12.22 -30.27
N VAL A 386 -14.93 -13.29 -31.02
CA VAL A 386 -13.91 -14.27 -30.64
C VAL A 386 -12.50 -13.71 -30.79
N ILE A 387 -12.22 -12.95 -31.85
CA ILE A 387 -10.92 -12.30 -32.04
C ILE A 387 -10.70 -11.28 -30.92
N TYR A 388 -11.67 -10.41 -30.65
CA TYR A 388 -11.53 -9.40 -29.60
C TYR A 388 -11.34 -10.01 -28.21
N ALA A 389 -12.12 -11.03 -27.86
CA ALA A 389 -12.00 -11.70 -26.57
C ALA A 389 -10.62 -12.35 -26.40
N ARG A 390 -10.11 -13.05 -27.42
CA ARG A 390 -8.77 -13.65 -27.39
C ARG A 390 -7.66 -12.60 -27.34
N LEU A 391 -7.81 -11.50 -28.06
CA LEU A 391 -6.89 -10.37 -28.02
C LEU A 391 -6.82 -9.77 -26.61
N PHE A 392 -7.97 -9.56 -25.97
CA PHE A 392 -8.02 -9.07 -24.58
C PHE A 392 -7.35 -10.05 -23.60
N ASP A 393 -7.64 -11.35 -23.71
CA ASP A 393 -7.00 -12.39 -22.89
C ASP A 393 -5.47 -12.39 -23.09
N TRP A 394 -5.01 -12.27 -24.34
CA TRP A 394 -3.57 -12.20 -24.66
C TRP A 394 -2.91 -10.95 -24.06
N ILE A 395 -3.56 -9.79 -24.11
CA ILE A 395 -3.05 -8.56 -23.47
C ILE A 395 -2.92 -8.77 -21.95
N VAL A 396 -3.92 -9.38 -21.32
CA VAL A 396 -3.90 -9.70 -19.89
C VAL A 396 -2.78 -10.68 -19.54
N ASP A 397 -2.54 -11.70 -20.37
CA ASP A 397 -1.44 -12.65 -20.19
C ASP A 397 -0.07 -12.00 -20.40
N PHE A 398 0.05 -11.07 -21.34
CA PHE A 398 1.25 -10.28 -21.57
C PHE A 398 1.57 -9.40 -20.35
N ILE A 399 0.57 -8.66 -19.86
CA ILE A 399 0.67 -7.86 -18.62
C ILE A 399 1.12 -8.75 -17.47
N ASN A 400 0.46 -9.89 -17.25
CA ASN A 400 0.83 -10.85 -16.21
C ASN A 400 2.27 -11.36 -16.32
N THR A 401 2.76 -11.54 -17.54
CA THR A 401 4.15 -11.97 -17.79
C THR A 401 5.14 -10.86 -17.42
N SER A 402 4.80 -9.60 -17.69
CA SER A 402 5.65 -8.43 -17.41
C SER A 402 5.75 -8.06 -15.91
N ILE A 403 4.73 -8.40 -15.10
CA ILE A 403 4.65 -8.05 -13.67
C ILE A 403 4.83 -9.25 -12.72
N LYS A 404 5.08 -10.45 -13.26
CA LYS A 404 5.17 -11.71 -12.50
C LYS A 404 6.33 -11.69 -11.49
N ALA A 405 6.09 -12.20 -10.28
CA ALA A 405 7.15 -12.42 -9.28
C ALA A 405 8.11 -13.57 -9.62
N PRO A 406 9.34 -13.59 -9.05
CA PRO A 406 10.29 -14.68 -9.19
C PRO A 406 9.73 -16.05 -8.74
N ARG A 407 10.04 -17.11 -9.49
CA ARG A 407 9.38 -18.44 -9.40
C ARG A 407 9.49 -19.20 -8.06
N HIS A 408 10.38 -18.81 -7.14
CA HIS A 408 10.77 -19.64 -5.98
C HIS A 408 10.46 -19.05 -4.60
N SER A 409 9.76 -17.92 -4.53
CA SER A 409 9.46 -17.25 -3.26
C SER A 409 8.03 -17.53 -2.81
N LYS A 410 7.87 -17.89 -1.52
CA LYS A 410 6.57 -17.82 -0.85
C LYS A 410 6.24 -16.35 -0.65
N HIS A 411 5.12 -15.91 -1.18
CA HIS A 411 4.67 -14.52 -1.12
C HIS A 411 3.42 -14.39 -0.27
N ALA A 412 3.40 -13.37 0.58
CA ALA A 412 2.14 -12.84 1.09
C ALA A 412 1.57 -11.89 0.02
N PHE A 413 0.26 -11.67 -0.02
CA PHE A 413 -0.33 -10.75 -0.99
C PHE A 413 -1.43 -9.86 -0.42
N ILE A 414 -1.61 -8.70 -1.05
CA ILE A 414 -2.78 -7.83 -0.89
C ILE A 414 -3.55 -7.86 -2.22
N GLY A 415 -4.78 -8.35 -2.18
CA GLY A 415 -5.67 -8.43 -3.34
C GLY A 415 -6.58 -7.21 -3.45
N LEU A 416 -6.50 -6.45 -4.53
CA LEU A 416 -7.40 -5.33 -4.84
C LEU A 416 -8.47 -5.82 -5.82
N LEU A 417 -9.74 -5.77 -5.41
CA LEU A 417 -10.87 -6.15 -6.26
C LEU A 417 -11.63 -4.90 -6.71
N ASP A 418 -11.64 -4.68 -8.02
CA ASP A 418 -12.44 -3.68 -8.73
C ASP A 418 -13.41 -4.43 -9.67
N VAL A 419 -14.65 -4.58 -9.24
CA VAL A 419 -15.69 -5.25 -10.04
C VAL A 419 -16.64 -4.22 -10.64
N TYR A 420 -17.30 -4.60 -11.72
CA TYR A 420 -18.44 -3.85 -12.25
C TYR A 420 -19.48 -3.60 -11.14
N GLY A 421 -20.12 -2.43 -11.21
CA GLY A 421 -21.19 -2.10 -10.28
C GLY A 421 -22.45 -2.90 -10.56
N PHE A 422 -23.39 -2.87 -9.62
CA PHE A 422 -24.76 -3.32 -9.88
C PHE A 422 -25.39 -2.49 -11.02
N GLU A 423 -26.10 -3.14 -11.93
CA GLU A 423 -26.71 -2.52 -13.12
C GLU A 423 -28.19 -2.89 -13.25
N SER A 424 -29.04 -1.89 -13.39
CA SER A 424 -30.49 -2.05 -13.60
C SER A 424 -30.91 -1.09 -14.69
N PHE A 425 -31.11 -1.59 -15.91
CA PHE A 425 -31.53 -0.84 -17.09
C PHE A 425 -33.02 -1.12 -17.41
N LEU A 426 -33.56 -0.39 -18.40
CA LEU A 426 -34.92 -0.67 -18.90
C LEU A 426 -35.02 -2.07 -19.52
N LEU A 427 -33.98 -2.50 -20.23
CA LEU A 427 -33.85 -3.83 -20.82
C LEU A 427 -32.55 -4.46 -20.32
N ASN A 428 -32.65 -5.56 -19.58
CA ASN A 428 -31.50 -6.27 -19.02
C ASN A 428 -31.36 -7.64 -19.68
N SER A 429 -30.15 -7.99 -20.10
CA SER A 429 -29.86 -9.25 -20.77
C SER A 429 -28.95 -10.15 -19.92
N LEU A 430 -28.37 -11.18 -20.55
CA LEU A 430 -27.53 -12.18 -19.87
C LEU A 430 -26.34 -11.54 -19.15
N GLU A 431 -25.75 -10.51 -19.75
CA GLU A 431 -24.59 -9.81 -19.22
C GLU A 431 -24.93 -9.12 -17.89
N GLN A 432 -26.04 -8.38 -17.82
CA GLN A 432 -26.55 -7.78 -16.58
C GLN A 432 -26.90 -8.84 -15.54
N LEU A 433 -27.49 -9.97 -15.96
CA LEU A 433 -27.80 -11.07 -15.04
C LEU A 433 -26.53 -11.63 -14.40
N CYS A 434 -25.45 -11.83 -15.18
CA CYS A 434 -24.16 -12.25 -14.65
C CYS A 434 -23.51 -11.18 -13.76
N ILE A 435 -23.60 -9.91 -14.15
CA ILE A 435 -23.09 -8.76 -13.38
C ILE A 435 -23.76 -8.67 -12.00
N ASN A 436 -25.09 -8.73 -11.97
CA ASN A 436 -25.87 -8.64 -10.74
C ASN A 436 -25.70 -9.88 -9.88
N TYR A 437 -25.59 -11.07 -10.48
CA TYR A 437 -25.22 -12.30 -9.75
C TYR A 437 -23.85 -12.19 -9.07
N ALA A 438 -22.85 -11.58 -9.71
CA ALA A 438 -21.54 -11.36 -9.07
C ALA A 438 -21.63 -10.40 -7.88
N ASN A 439 -22.39 -9.32 -8.02
CA ASN A 439 -22.66 -8.38 -6.93
C ASN A 439 -23.41 -9.07 -5.77
N GLU A 440 -24.40 -9.92 -6.07
CA GLU A 440 -25.12 -10.74 -5.09
C GLU A 440 -24.17 -11.67 -4.30
N LYS A 441 -23.23 -12.33 -5.00
CA LYS A 441 -22.19 -13.18 -4.37
C LYS A 441 -21.23 -12.40 -3.48
N LEU A 442 -20.80 -11.21 -3.92
CA LEU A 442 -19.93 -10.34 -3.12
C LEU A 442 -20.65 -9.81 -1.89
N GLN A 443 -21.93 -9.42 -2.04
CA GLN A 443 -22.76 -9.01 -0.92
C GLN A 443 -22.96 -10.16 0.08
N GLN A 444 -23.19 -11.39 -0.39
CA GLN A 444 -23.27 -12.55 0.51
C GLN A 444 -21.97 -12.77 1.26
N HIS A 445 -20.82 -12.62 0.60
CA HIS A 445 -19.53 -12.72 1.28
C HIS A 445 -19.39 -11.65 2.35
N PHE A 446 -19.79 -10.41 2.07
CA PHE A 446 -19.81 -9.34 3.06
C PHE A 446 -20.69 -9.69 4.27
N VAL A 447 -21.92 -10.11 4.03
CA VAL A 447 -22.87 -10.52 5.08
C VAL A 447 -22.29 -11.66 5.93
N LEU A 448 -21.73 -12.69 5.29
CA LEU A 448 -21.12 -13.81 6.00
C LEU A 448 -19.87 -13.40 6.78
N TYR A 449 -19.03 -12.54 6.20
CA TYR A 449 -17.74 -12.15 6.77
C TYR A 449 -17.87 -11.17 7.94
N PHE A 450 -18.74 -10.17 7.82
CA PHE A 450 -18.90 -9.12 8.83
C PHE A 450 -20.08 -9.33 9.77
N LEU A 451 -21.17 -9.96 9.34
CA LEU A 451 -22.36 -10.07 10.18
C LEU A 451 -22.39 -11.45 10.82
N LYS A 452 -22.42 -12.51 10.01
CA LYS A 452 -22.57 -13.88 10.51
C LYS A 452 -21.35 -14.39 11.27
N ARG A 453 -20.14 -14.26 10.68
CA ARG A 453 -18.89 -14.77 11.29
C ARG A 453 -18.62 -14.14 12.66
N GLN A 454 -19.01 -12.88 12.85
CA GLN A 454 -18.84 -12.19 14.13
C GLN A 454 -19.75 -12.79 15.20
N GLN A 455 -21.04 -12.95 14.90
CA GLN A 455 -22.01 -13.53 15.83
C GLN A 455 -21.70 -15.01 16.12
N ASP A 456 -21.32 -15.79 15.10
CA ASP A 456 -20.88 -17.18 15.25
C ASP A 456 -19.64 -17.28 16.17
N GLU A 457 -18.74 -16.30 16.13
CA GLU A 457 -17.56 -16.24 16.99
C GLU A 457 -17.96 -15.91 18.43
N TYR A 458 -18.85 -14.94 18.66
CA TYR A 458 -19.37 -14.63 19.99
C TYR A 458 -20.06 -15.84 20.63
N GLN A 459 -20.87 -16.57 19.87
CA GLN A 459 -21.52 -17.78 20.33
C GLN A 459 -20.52 -18.88 20.69
N LYS A 460 -19.52 -19.13 19.83
CA LYS A 460 -18.47 -20.14 20.09
C LYS A 460 -17.65 -19.80 21.33
N GLU A 461 -17.38 -18.52 21.54
CA GLU A 461 -16.62 -17.99 22.66
C GLU A 461 -17.45 -17.83 23.94
N GLY A 462 -18.77 -18.04 23.88
CA GLY A 462 -19.66 -17.92 25.03
C GLY A 462 -19.81 -16.48 25.54
N VAL A 463 -19.67 -15.51 24.65
CA VAL A 463 -19.90 -14.09 24.95
C VAL A 463 -21.40 -13.87 25.06
N ASP A 464 -21.82 -13.18 26.14
CA ASP A 464 -23.22 -12.77 26.31
C ASP A 464 -23.58 -11.74 25.21
N TRP A 465 -24.40 -12.18 24.25
CA TRP A 465 -24.67 -11.45 23.01
C TRP A 465 -26.10 -11.70 22.52
N ASP A 466 -26.82 -10.61 22.29
CA ASP A 466 -28.14 -10.63 21.65
C ASP A 466 -27.96 -10.68 20.13
N PHE A 467 -28.38 -11.79 19.52
CA PHE A 467 -28.33 -11.95 18.07
C PHE A 467 -29.10 -10.84 17.37
N GLN A 468 -28.41 -10.14 16.48
CA GLN A 468 -29.00 -9.10 15.64
C GLN A 468 -29.47 -9.73 14.34
N GLU A 469 -30.75 -9.53 14.03
CA GLU A 469 -31.32 -9.91 12.74
C GLU A 469 -30.68 -9.08 11.62
N PHE A 470 -30.32 -9.75 10.53
CA PHE A 470 -29.81 -9.13 9.32
C PHE A 470 -30.44 -9.79 8.10
N VAL A 471 -30.47 -9.06 6.98
CA VAL A 471 -31.00 -9.58 5.72
C VAL A 471 -29.95 -10.51 5.09
N ASP A 472 -30.26 -11.81 5.03
CA ASP A 472 -29.44 -12.81 4.34
C ASP A 472 -29.92 -12.96 2.90
N ASN A 473 -29.06 -12.64 1.93
CA ASN A 473 -29.38 -12.72 0.51
C ASN A 473 -29.16 -14.12 -0.10
N ARG A 474 -28.92 -15.14 0.75
CA ARG A 474 -28.73 -16.53 0.34
C ARG A 474 -29.91 -17.09 -0.48
N PRO A 475 -31.19 -16.83 -0.16
CA PRO A 475 -32.31 -17.32 -0.96
C PRO A 475 -32.32 -16.80 -2.41
N CYS A 476 -31.83 -15.57 -2.65
CA CYS A 476 -31.65 -15.03 -4.00
C CYS A 476 -30.52 -15.75 -4.75
N LEU A 477 -29.42 -16.08 -4.07
CA LEU A 477 -28.36 -16.90 -4.67
C LEU A 477 -28.83 -18.32 -4.98
N ASP A 478 -29.61 -18.94 -4.10
CA ASP A 478 -30.16 -20.27 -4.34
C ASP A 478 -31.15 -20.29 -5.52
N LEU A 479 -31.92 -19.22 -5.73
CA LEU A 479 -32.75 -19.02 -6.93
C LEU A 479 -31.92 -19.06 -8.22
N LEU A 480 -30.71 -18.48 -8.22
CA LEU A 480 -29.84 -18.45 -9.38
C LEU A 480 -29.05 -19.77 -9.56
N GLU A 481 -28.51 -20.31 -8.46
CA GLU A 481 -27.48 -21.36 -8.49
C GLU A 481 -27.98 -22.79 -8.29
N SER A 482 -29.20 -22.97 -7.77
CA SER A 482 -29.72 -24.30 -7.44
C SER A 482 -29.91 -25.17 -8.69
N ARG A 483 -30.11 -26.48 -8.47
CA ARG A 483 -30.34 -27.45 -9.56
C ARG A 483 -31.59 -27.17 -10.38
N SER A 484 -32.55 -26.42 -9.83
CA SER A 484 -33.75 -25.94 -10.52
C SER A 484 -33.78 -24.41 -10.60
N GLY A 485 -32.61 -23.78 -10.45
CA GLY A 485 -32.43 -22.34 -10.51
C GLY A 485 -32.34 -21.81 -11.93
N VAL A 486 -32.32 -20.48 -12.06
CA VAL A 486 -32.27 -19.77 -13.36
C VAL A 486 -31.15 -20.32 -14.25
N PHE A 487 -29.94 -20.50 -13.71
CA PHE A 487 -28.80 -20.97 -14.48
C PHE A 487 -28.90 -22.43 -14.91
N ALA A 488 -29.52 -23.29 -14.10
CA ALA A 488 -29.72 -24.69 -14.46
C ALA A 488 -30.72 -24.80 -15.62
N LEU A 489 -31.87 -24.12 -15.50
CA LEU A 489 -32.92 -24.08 -16.53
C LEU A 489 -32.39 -23.48 -17.84
N LEU A 490 -31.61 -22.41 -17.77
CA LEU A 490 -30.98 -21.81 -18.94
C LEU A 490 -29.93 -22.73 -19.59
N ASN A 491 -29.21 -23.52 -18.80
CA ASN A 491 -28.26 -24.51 -19.32
C ASN A 491 -28.95 -25.73 -19.93
N GLU A 492 -30.14 -26.12 -19.45
CA GLU A 492 -30.97 -27.19 -20.00
C GLU A 492 -31.53 -26.81 -21.38
N GLU A 493 -32.29 -25.71 -21.47
CA GLU A 493 -32.01 -24.62 -22.43
C GLU A 493 -31.06 -24.92 -23.58
N CYS A 494 -29.81 -24.63 -23.28
CA CYS A 494 -28.72 -24.64 -24.23
C CYS A 494 -28.40 -26.03 -24.80
N ARG A 495 -28.81 -27.11 -24.13
CA ARG A 495 -28.52 -28.49 -24.54
C ARG A 495 -29.57 -29.05 -25.50
N LEU A 496 -30.74 -28.43 -25.59
CA LEU A 496 -31.78 -28.88 -26.50
C LEU A 496 -31.41 -28.53 -27.95
N ASN A 497 -31.47 -29.53 -28.82
CA ASN A 497 -31.22 -29.39 -30.25
C ASN A 497 -32.52 -29.00 -31.01
N ARG A 498 -33.19 -27.93 -30.55
CA ARG A 498 -34.42 -27.39 -31.15
C ARG A 498 -34.33 -25.86 -31.26
N PRO A 499 -35.18 -25.21 -32.07
CA PRO A 499 -35.34 -23.76 -32.05
C PRO A 499 -35.66 -23.27 -30.63
N VAL A 500 -35.14 -22.10 -30.26
CA VAL A 500 -35.35 -21.55 -28.91
C VAL A 500 -36.81 -21.11 -28.77
N ASP A 501 -37.46 -21.62 -27.73
CA ASP A 501 -38.82 -21.26 -27.35
C ASP A 501 -38.76 -20.31 -26.15
N ASN A 502 -38.74 -19.01 -26.44
CA ASN A 502 -38.63 -17.96 -25.42
C ASN A 502 -39.83 -17.98 -24.45
N GLN A 503 -41.04 -18.21 -24.96
CA GLN A 503 -42.23 -18.28 -24.11
C GLN A 503 -42.21 -19.52 -23.23
N GLY A 504 -41.89 -20.70 -23.79
CA GLY A 504 -41.79 -21.94 -23.02
C GLY A 504 -40.64 -21.94 -21.99
N LEU A 505 -39.55 -21.19 -22.23
CA LEU A 505 -38.53 -20.94 -21.22
C LEU A 505 -39.06 -20.03 -20.09
N SER A 506 -39.73 -18.93 -20.45
CA SER A 506 -40.36 -18.03 -19.49
C SER A 506 -41.37 -18.75 -18.59
N ASP A 507 -42.24 -19.57 -19.17
CA ASP A 507 -43.27 -20.31 -18.44
C ASP A 507 -42.65 -21.33 -17.47
N ARG A 508 -41.55 -21.99 -17.87
CA ARG A 508 -40.82 -22.90 -16.98
C ARG A 508 -40.10 -22.18 -15.85
N LEU A 509 -39.47 -21.03 -16.13
CA LEU A 509 -38.89 -20.19 -15.09
C LEU A 509 -39.97 -19.78 -14.08
N ASN A 510 -41.11 -19.31 -14.56
CA ASN A 510 -42.25 -18.93 -13.72
C ASN A 510 -42.77 -20.12 -12.90
N PHE A 511 -42.96 -21.29 -13.51
CA PHE A 511 -43.46 -22.47 -12.82
C PHE A 511 -42.48 -22.99 -11.75
N SER A 512 -41.19 -23.08 -12.06
CA SER A 512 -40.17 -23.61 -11.17
C SER A 512 -39.78 -22.66 -10.05
N LEU A 513 -39.86 -21.34 -10.26
CA LEU A 513 -39.35 -20.33 -9.31
C LEU A 513 -40.44 -19.57 -8.54
N ARG A 514 -41.73 -19.77 -8.84
CA ARG A 514 -42.87 -19.06 -8.21
C ARG A 514 -42.93 -19.10 -6.67
N SER A 515 -42.33 -20.11 -6.04
CA SER A 515 -42.35 -20.25 -4.58
C SER A 515 -41.25 -19.44 -3.89
N ASN A 516 -40.28 -18.92 -4.64
CA ASN A 516 -39.18 -18.14 -4.07
C ASN A 516 -39.58 -16.66 -3.96
N THR A 517 -39.38 -16.08 -2.77
CA THR A 517 -39.70 -14.66 -2.48
C THR A 517 -38.92 -13.66 -3.32
N HIS A 518 -37.79 -14.07 -3.89
CA HIS A 518 -36.95 -13.24 -4.76
C HIS A 518 -37.31 -13.34 -6.25
N PHE A 519 -38.38 -14.06 -6.60
CA PHE A 519 -38.85 -14.17 -7.98
C PHE A 519 -40.23 -13.53 -8.13
N SER A 520 -40.43 -12.75 -9.19
CA SER A 520 -41.77 -12.36 -9.61
C SER A 520 -41.93 -12.34 -11.12
N GLN A 521 -43.18 -12.49 -11.54
CA GLN A 521 -43.58 -12.32 -12.94
C GLN A 521 -44.13 -10.90 -13.12
N LEU A 522 -43.72 -10.23 -14.19
CA LEU A 522 -44.31 -8.95 -14.57
C LEU A 522 -45.78 -9.17 -14.93
N ARG A 523 -46.71 -8.59 -14.15
CA ARG A 523 -48.16 -8.78 -14.36
C ARG A 523 -48.72 -8.06 -15.58
N GLN A 524 -48.00 -7.09 -16.13
CA GLN A 524 -48.41 -6.38 -17.33
C GLN A 524 -48.10 -7.21 -18.58
N ARG A 525 -49.00 -7.19 -19.58
CA ARG A 525 -48.76 -7.75 -20.92
C ARG A 525 -47.60 -7.00 -21.58
N SER A 526 -46.37 -7.37 -21.26
CA SER A 526 -45.21 -7.02 -22.07
C SER A 526 -45.32 -7.73 -23.41
N GLN A 527 -44.83 -7.09 -24.47
CA GLN A 527 -44.80 -7.69 -25.81
C GLN A 527 -43.76 -8.82 -25.91
N SER A 528 -42.72 -8.81 -25.06
CA SER A 528 -41.67 -9.84 -24.99
C SER A 528 -41.68 -10.60 -23.64
N PRO A 529 -41.33 -11.90 -23.63
CA PRO A 529 -41.24 -12.72 -22.42
C PRO A 529 -40.11 -12.24 -21.50
N ASN A 530 -40.41 -12.06 -20.22
CA ASN A 530 -39.49 -11.56 -19.20
C ASN A 530 -39.71 -12.21 -17.83
N PHE A 531 -38.74 -12.03 -16.94
CA PHE A 531 -38.85 -12.41 -15.52
C PHE A 531 -38.17 -11.37 -14.63
N VAL A 532 -38.61 -11.25 -13.38
CA VAL A 532 -38.07 -10.29 -12.42
C VAL A 532 -37.38 -11.02 -11.27
N ILE A 533 -36.17 -10.57 -10.94
CA ILE A 533 -35.44 -11.03 -9.75
C ILE A 533 -35.31 -9.85 -8.78
N HIS A 534 -35.69 -10.08 -7.52
CA HIS A 534 -35.51 -9.14 -6.43
C HIS A 534 -34.12 -9.33 -5.82
N HIS A 535 -33.13 -8.60 -6.34
CA HIS A 535 -31.76 -8.59 -5.83
C HIS A 535 -31.66 -7.83 -4.51
N TYR A 536 -30.51 -7.91 -3.83
CA TYR A 536 -30.26 -7.13 -2.60
C TYR A 536 -30.36 -5.60 -2.80
N ALA A 537 -30.09 -5.12 -4.02
CA ALA A 537 -30.04 -3.69 -4.33
C ALA A 537 -31.34 -3.17 -4.94
N ASP A 538 -31.93 -3.90 -5.89
CA ASP A 538 -33.11 -3.48 -6.65
C ASP A 538 -33.82 -4.69 -7.28
N SER A 539 -35.05 -4.48 -7.74
CA SER A 539 -35.82 -5.45 -8.53
C SER A 539 -35.52 -5.27 -10.01
N VAL A 540 -34.91 -6.27 -10.65
CA VAL A 540 -34.43 -6.16 -12.04
C VAL A 540 -35.25 -7.06 -12.95
N CYS A 541 -35.77 -6.48 -14.04
CA CYS A 541 -36.50 -7.20 -15.08
C CYS A 541 -35.53 -7.65 -16.19
N TYR A 542 -35.46 -8.96 -16.46
CA TYR A 542 -34.62 -9.56 -17.47
C TYR A 542 -35.44 -10.05 -18.66
N GLU A 543 -34.99 -9.72 -19.86
CA GLU A 543 -35.59 -10.21 -21.09
C GLU A 543 -35.13 -11.64 -21.39
N VAL A 544 -36.07 -12.53 -21.75
CA VAL A 544 -35.76 -13.93 -22.06
C VAL A 544 -35.17 -14.07 -23.46
N GLU A 545 -35.54 -13.18 -24.38
CA GLU A 545 -35.06 -13.17 -25.75
C GLU A 545 -33.53 -13.02 -25.81
N GLY A 546 -32.89 -13.92 -26.57
CA GLY A 546 -31.44 -13.95 -26.75
C GLY A 546 -30.64 -14.56 -25.59
N LEU A 547 -31.24 -14.89 -24.43
CA LEU A 547 -30.50 -15.46 -23.29
C LEU A 547 -29.85 -16.80 -23.63
N VAL A 548 -30.56 -17.68 -24.34
CA VAL A 548 -30.09 -19.03 -24.65
C VAL A 548 -28.94 -18.98 -25.65
N GLU A 549 -29.07 -18.16 -26.69
CA GLU A 549 -28.06 -17.94 -27.71
C GLU A 549 -26.79 -17.36 -27.11
N LYS A 550 -26.94 -16.31 -26.28
CA LYS A 550 -25.82 -15.70 -25.56
C LYS A 550 -25.17 -16.65 -24.57
N ASN A 551 -25.92 -17.55 -23.95
CA ASN A 551 -25.37 -18.51 -22.99
C ASN A 551 -24.69 -19.72 -23.67
N LYS A 552 -25.17 -20.15 -24.85
CA LYS A 552 -24.50 -21.17 -25.67
C LYS A 552 -23.11 -20.71 -26.08
N ASP A 553 -23.00 -19.46 -26.57
CA ASP A 553 -21.75 -18.82 -27.00
C ASP A 553 -20.85 -19.75 -27.84
N HIS A 554 -21.48 -20.57 -28.67
CA HIS A 554 -20.80 -21.56 -29.49
C HIS A 554 -20.14 -20.85 -30.66
N THR A 555 -18.82 -21.04 -30.78
CA THR A 555 -18.08 -20.63 -31.98
C THR A 555 -18.03 -21.81 -32.94
N PRO A 556 -18.61 -21.69 -34.15
CA PRO A 556 -18.50 -22.72 -35.18
C PRO A 556 -17.04 -23.11 -35.49
N ASP A 557 -16.77 -24.41 -35.60
CA ASP A 557 -15.41 -24.94 -35.79
C ASP A 557 -14.77 -24.44 -37.10
N ASP A 558 -15.57 -24.26 -38.15
CA ASP A 558 -15.09 -23.75 -39.44
C ASP A 558 -14.61 -22.28 -39.37
N LEU A 559 -15.18 -21.47 -38.47
CA LEU A 559 -14.69 -20.12 -38.19
C LEU A 559 -13.36 -20.15 -37.42
N LEU A 560 -13.18 -21.10 -36.50
CA LEU A 560 -11.91 -21.29 -35.78
C LEU A 560 -10.81 -21.75 -36.73
N GLU A 561 -11.09 -22.74 -37.58
CA GLU A 561 -10.16 -23.24 -38.61
C GLU A 561 -9.75 -22.14 -39.60
N LEU A 562 -10.66 -21.23 -39.96
CA LEU A 562 -10.33 -20.08 -40.79
C LEU A 562 -9.27 -19.19 -40.12
N LEU A 563 -9.48 -18.83 -38.86
CA LEU A 563 -8.56 -17.98 -38.11
C LEU A 563 -7.20 -18.67 -37.87
N GLN A 564 -7.20 -19.98 -37.66
CA GLN A 564 -5.97 -20.79 -37.55
C GLN A 564 -5.14 -20.82 -38.83
N THR A 565 -5.73 -20.49 -40.00
CA THR A 565 -5.01 -20.37 -41.27
C THR A 565 -4.54 -18.95 -41.60
N SER A 566 -4.65 -18.01 -40.66
CA SER A 566 -4.15 -16.65 -40.85
C SER A 566 -2.62 -16.63 -40.96
N ASP A 567 -2.08 -15.77 -41.82
CA ASP A 567 -0.64 -15.48 -41.90
C ASP A 567 -0.19 -14.40 -40.90
N SER A 568 -1.11 -13.78 -40.14
CA SER A 568 -0.74 -12.86 -39.06
C SER A 568 -0.23 -13.63 -37.86
N TRP A 569 1.00 -13.33 -37.43
CA TRP A 569 1.61 -13.96 -36.25
C TRP A 569 0.73 -13.78 -35.00
N LEU A 570 0.09 -12.62 -34.84
CA LEU A 570 -0.76 -12.34 -33.70
C LEU A 570 -2.00 -13.23 -33.73
N ILE A 571 -2.70 -13.31 -34.87
CA ILE A 571 -3.87 -14.20 -35.01
C ILE A 571 -3.48 -15.67 -34.77
N GLN A 572 -2.33 -16.13 -35.25
CA GLN A 572 -1.85 -17.50 -34.96
C GLN A 572 -1.58 -17.74 -33.47
N VAL A 573 -1.06 -16.74 -32.74
CA VAL A 573 -0.88 -16.82 -31.28
C VAL A 573 -2.24 -16.81 -30.56
N LEU A 574 -3.21 -16.02 -31.03
CA LEU A 574 -4.57 -15.99 -30.48
C LEU A 574 -5.34 -17.30 -30.72
N PHE A 575 -5.05 -17.97 -31.85
CA PHE A 575 -5.72 -19.19 -32.31
C PHE A 575 -4.68 -20.25 -32.69
N PRO A 576 -4.01 -20.88 -31.71
CA PRO A 576 -3.00 -21.90 -31.98
C PRO A 576 -3.62 -23.14 -32.64
N THR A 577 -2.87 -23.79 -33.54
CA THR A 577 -3.21 -25.10 -34.09
C THR A 577 -2.70 -26.18 -33.12
N ASP A 578 -3.52 -27.19 -32.78
CA ASP A 578 -3.23 -28.27 -31.81
C ASP A 578 -2.01 -29.18 -32.13
N LYS A 579 -1.18 -28.82 -33.12
CA LYS A 579 0.01 -29.57 -33.56
C LYS A 579 1.09 -29.70 -32.47
N SER A 580 1.06 -28.91 -31.40
CA SER A 580 2.06 -28.92 -30.32
C SER A 580 1.79 -29.92 -29.18
N ASP A 581 0.61 -30.55 -29.11
CA ASP A 581 0.28 -31.53 -28.06
C ASP A 581 0.48 -33.00 -28.48
N THR A 582 0.80 -33.24 -29.76
CA THR A 582 0.98 -34.60 -30.31
C THR A 582 2.28 -35.31 -29.93
N GLU A 583 3.26 -34.64 -29.31
CA GLU A 583 4.53 -35.28 -28.93
C GLU A 583 4.68 -35.58 -27.43
N LYS A 584 3.72 -35.19 -26.56
CA LYS A 584 3.84 -35.41 -25.10
C LYS A 584 2.80 -36.30 -24.45
N ASN A 585 1.82 -36.83 -25.19
CA ASN A 585 0.82 -37.74 -24.62
C ASN A 585 0.52 -38.93 -25.54
N VAL A 586 1.54 -39.76 -25.81
CA VAL A 586 1.33 -41.14 -26.25
C VAL A 586 0.96 -41.96 -25.02
N GLY A 587 -0.31 -41.93 -24.65
CA GLY A 587 -0.82 -42.72 -23.53
C GLY A 587 -1.89 -42.01 -22.71
N ASN A 588 -2.96 -41.51 -23.33
CA ASN A 588 -4.23 -41.50 -22.62
C ASN A 588 -5.43 -41.58 -23.55
N VAL A 589 -6.20 -42.64 -23.31
CA VAL A 589 -7.44 -43.04 -23.96
C VAL A 589 -8.48 -41.90 -23.85
N HIS A 590 -9.15 -41.59 -24.96
CA HIS A 590 -10.44 -40.91 -25.06
C HIS A 590 -10.70 -39.85 -23.96
N LYS A 591 -10.12 -38.66 -24.08
CA LYS A 591 -10.75 -37.50 -23.45
C LYS A 591 -12.10 -37.27 -24.16
N PRO A 592 -13.25 -37.40 -23.49
CA PRO A 592 -14.52 -37.07 -24.12
C PRO A 592 -14.45 -35.62 -24.60
N ARG A 593 -14.95 -35.35 -25.82
CA ARG A 593 -15.14 -33.98 -26.34
C ARG A 593 -15.73 -33.13 -25.20
N PRO A 594 -15.17 -31.95 -24.90
CA PRO A 594 -15.66 -31.14 -23.80
C PRO A 594 -17.15 -30.89 -24.02
N THR A 595 -17.97 -31.28 -23.05
CA THR A 595 -19.39 -30.93 -23.00
C THR A 595 -19.48 -29.41 -23.21
N ASN A 596 -20.36 -28.93 -24.11
CA ASN A 596 -20.50 -27.51 -24.42
C ASN A 596 -20.67 -26.68 -23.13
N ILE A 597 -19.57 -26.12 -22.62
CA ILE A 597 -19.56 -25.35 -21.38
C ILE A 597 -20.14 -23.98 -21.72
N THR A 598 -21.30 -23.68 -21.15
CA THR A 598 -22.00 -22.40 -21.35
C THR A 598 -21.28 -21.23 -20.70
N VAL A 599 -21.59 -20.01 -21.13
CA VAL A 599 -21.02 -18.77 -20.56
C VAL A 599 -21.26 -18.70 -19.06
N VAL A 600 -22.51 -18.92 -18.63
CA VAL A 600 -22.88 -18.89 -17.22
C VAL A 600 -22.10 -19.95 -16.41
N SER A 601 -21.90 -21.15 -16.96
CA SER A 601 -21.10 -22.18 -16.28
C SER A 601 -19.62 -21.80 -16.14
N LYS A 602 -19.01 -21.21 -17.18
CA LYS A 602 -17.63 -20.70 -17.11
C LYS A 602 -17.53 -19.56 -16.10
N PHE A 603 -18.48 -18.62 -16.16
CA PHE A 603 -18.52 -17.45 -15.29
C PHE A 603 -18.69 -17.83 -13.83
N LYS A 604 -19.68 -18.69 -13.51
CA LYS A 604 -19.89 -19.23 -12.16
C LYS A 604 -18.64 -19.91 -11.60
N THR A 605 -17.99 -20.75 -12.41
CA THR A 605 -16.74 -21.43 -12.00
C THR A 605 -15.62 -20.43 -11.70
N SER A 606 -15.49 -19.37 -12.51
CA SER A 606 -14.48 -18.33 -12.28
C SER A 606 -14.78 -17.51 -11.02
N LEU A 607 -16.05 -17.16 -10.82
CA LEU A 607 -16.51 -16.41 -9.66
C LEU A 607 -16.35 -17.23 -8.37
N ASP A 608 -16.69 -18.52 -8.35
CA ASP A 608 -16.49 -19.38 -7.19
C ASP A 608 -15.00 -19.51 -6.81
N LYS A 609 -14.08 -19.50 -7.79
CA LYS A 609 -12.63 -19.41 -7.54
C LYS A 609 -12.23 -18.08 -6.91
N LEU A 610 -12.78 -16.96 -7.38
CA LEU A 610 -12.58 -15.64 -6.77
C LEU A 610 -13.07 -15.64 -5.31
N MET A 611 -14.31 -16.07 -5.08
CA MET A 611 -14.90 -16.12 -3.73
C MET A 611 -14.10 -17.02 -2.79
N SER A 612 -13.57 -18.14 -3.27
CA SER A 612 -12.70 -19.02 -2.48
C SER A 612 -11.39 -18.33 -2.12
N SER A 613 -10.80 -17.56 -3.05
CA SER A 613 -9.62 -16.73 -2.77
C SER A 613 -9.92 -15.67 -1.72
N LEU A 614 -11.04 -14.95 -1.83
CA LEU A 614 -11.42 -13.90 -0.88
C LEU A 614 -11.67 -14.45 0.52
N LYS A 615 -12.36 -15.59 0.65
CA LYS A 615 -12.60 -16.27 1.94
C LYS A 615 -11.32 -16.67 2.67
N SER A 616 -10.22 -16.87 1.94
CA SER A 616 -8.90 -17.20 2.51
C SER A 616 -8.08 -15.99 2.94
N THR A 617 -8.58 -14.77 2.71
CA THR A 617 -7.93 -13.51 3.04
C THR A 617 -8.66 -12.78 4.17
N ASN A 618 -7.97 -11.86 4.83
CA ASN A 618 -8.62 -10.86 5.68
C ASN A 618 -9.13 -9.71 4.78
N ALA A 619 -10.44 -9.53 4.72
CA ALA A 619 -11.09 -8.61 3.79
C ALA A 619 -11.38 -7.23 4.42
N HIS A 620 -11.08 -6.18 3.68
CA HIS A 620 -11.38 -4.77 3.97
C HIS A 620 -12.32 -4.24 2.89
N TYR A 621 -13.35 -3.47 3.24
CA TYR A 621 -14.38 -3.03 2.30
C TYR A 621 -14.40 -1.52 2.15
N ILE A 622 -14.51 -1.07 0.91
CA ILE A 622 -14.79 0.33 0.56
C ILE A 622 -16.08 0.35 -0.26
N ARG A 623 -17.08 1.08 0.24
CA ARG A 623 -18.39 1.28 -0.38
C ARG A 623 -18.43 2.65 -1.03
N CYS A 624 -18.25 2.66 -2.34
CA CYS A 624 -18.33 3.84 -3.18
C CYS A 624 -19.80 4.19 -3.46
N VAL A 625 -20.16 5.46 -3.32
CA VAL A 625 -21.51 5.98 -3.48
C VAL A 625 -21.51 7.11 -4.52
N LYS A 626 -22.43 7.04 -5.47
CA LYS A 626 -22.68 8.07 -6.48
C LYS A 626 -23.65 9.11 -5.88
N PRO A 627 -23.27 10.39 -5.72
CA PRO A 627 -24.15 11.37 -5.07
C PRO A 627 -25.33 11.81 -5.95
N ASN A 628 -25.25 11.67 -7.27
CA ASN A 628 -26.30 12.02 -8.22
C ASN A 628 -26.09 11.30 -9.57
N THR A 629 -27.16 11.14 -10.36
CA THR A 629 -27.11 10.49 -11.69
C THR A 629 -26.46 11.34 -12.76
N LEU A 630 -26.58 12.67 -12.66
CA LEU A 630 -26.12 13.64 -13.66
C LEU A 630 -24.59 13.79 -13.70
N SER A 631 -23.88 13.23 -12.72
CA SER A 631 -22.44 13.41 -12.55
C SER A 631 -22.02 14.86 -12.32
N ASP A 632 -22.91 15.64 -11.71
CA ASP A 632 -22.69 17.06 -11.42
C ASP A 632 -22.03 17.24 -10.04
N PRO A 633 -20.92 17.99 -9.93
CA PRO A 633 -20.27 18.26 -8.66
C PRO A 633 -21.15 19.09 -7.73
N GLY A 634 -21.07 18.83 -6.41
CA GLY A 634 -21.80 19.58 -5.39
C GLY A 634 -23.31 19.30 -5.28
N THR A 635 -23.87 18.47 -6.16
CA THR A 635 -25.25 18.01 -6.07
C THR A 635 -25.36 16.67 -5.33
N PHE A 636 -26.42 16.50 -4.55
CA PHE A 636 -26.65 15.32 -3.70
C PHE A 636 -28.12 14.92 -3.75
N ASP A 637 -28.43 13.81 -4.40
CA ASP A 637 -29.75 13.21 -4.48
C ASP A 637 -29.97 12.26 -3.29
N ARG A 638 -30.82 12.70 -2.37
CA ARG A 638 -31.10 11.99 -1.11
C ARG A 638 -31.71 10.61 -1.34
N GLU A 639 -32.59 10.45 -2.33
CA GLU A 639 -33.28 9.19 -2.56
C GLU A 639 -32.33 8.15 -3.17
N GLN A 640 -31.54 8.57 -4.16
CA GLN A 640 -30.55 7.70 -4.79
C GLN A 640 -29.43 7.29 -3.83
N VAL A 641 -28.90 8.23 -3.04
CA VAL A 641 -27.85 7.92 -2.06
C VAL A 641 -28.40 6.98 -0.99
N LEU A 642 -29.63 7.19 -0.51
CA LEU A 642 -30.24 6.30 0.46
C LEU A 642 -30.43 4.87 -0.09
N GLY A 643 -30.90 4.75 -1.34
CA GLY A 643 -31.01 3.46 -2.04
C GLY A 643 -29.66 2.73 -2.09
N GLN A 644 -28.58 3.43 -2.43
CA GLN A 644 -27.23 2.86 -2.45
C GLN A 644 -26.72 2.45 -1.06
N LEU A 645 -26.99 3.23 -0.01
CA LEU A 645 -26.59 2.91 1.35
C LEU A 645 -27.30 1.63 1.86
N ARG A 646 -28.58 1.46 1.52
CA ARG A 646 -29.34 0.22 1.78
C ARG A 646 -28.75 -0.95 1.01
N ALA A 647 -28.55 -0.79 -0.30
CA ALA A 647 -27.95 -1.83 -1.14
C ALA A 647 -26.57 -2.25 -0.61
N CYS A 648 -25.70 -1.31 -0.23
CA CYS A 648 -24.39 -1.62 0.31
C CYS A 648 -24.42 -2.29 1.70
N GLY A 649 -25.59 -2.42 2.32
CA GLY A 649 -25.78 -2.95 3.68
C GLY A 649 -25.14 -2.08 4.75
N VAL A 650 -24.97 -0.78 4.48
CA VAL A 650 -24.25 0.13 5.38
C VAL A 650 -25.01 0.29 6.69
N ILE A 651 -26.34 0.40 6.63
CA ILE A 651 -27.21 0.63 7.80
C ILE A 651 -27.13 -0.55 8.78
N GLU A 652 -27.31 -1.77 8.29
CA GLU A 652 -27.23 -3.00 9.08
C GLU A 652 -25.82 -3.19 9.65
N THR A 653 -24.79 -2.86 8.86
CA THR A 653 -23.39 -2.99 9.27
C THR A 653 -23.06 -2.06 10.42
N ILE A 654 -23.52 -0.80 10.38
CA ILE A 654 -23.28 0.15 11.46
C ILE A 654 -23.99 -0.30 12.73
N ARG A 655 -25.23 -0.79 12.63
CA ARG A 655 -25.98 -1.32 13.79
C ARG A 655 -25.24 -2.47 14.47
N ILE A 656 -24.78 -3.45 13.70
CA ILE A 656 -24.04 -4.60 14.22
C ILE A 656 -22.67 -4.19 14.75
N SER A 657 -21.96 -3.29 14.05
CA SER A 657 -20.64 -2.80 14.46
C SER A 657 -20.70 -1.97 15.74
N ALA A 658 -21.72 -1.12 15.90
CA ALA A 658 -21.91 -0.31 17.10
C ALA A 658 -22.33 -1.13 18.33
N ALA A 659 -23.11 -2.19 18.12
CA ALA A 659 -23.47 -3.12 19.19
C ALA A 659 -22.30 -4.05 19.56
N GLY A 660 -21.50 -4.46 18.58
CA GLY A 660 -20.47 -5.49 18.70
C GLY A 660 -19.19 -5.08 19.43
N TYR A 661 -18.25 -6.03 19.44
CA TYR A 661 -16.88 -5.87 19.91
C TYR A 661 -15.90 -6.04 18.73
N PRO A 662 -15.49 -4.94 18.08
CA PRO A 662 -14.73 -4.98 16.83
C PRO A 662 -13.30 -5.51 17.01
N ILE A 663 -12.72 -5.40 18.20
CA ILE A 663 -11.33 -5.78 18.47
C ILE A 663 -11.30 -7.12 19.19
N ARG A 664 -10.49 -8.05 18.67
CA ARG A 664 -10.44 -9.44 19.12
C ARG A 664 -8.99 -9.87 19.25
N LEU A 665 -8.61 -10.35 20.43
CA LEU A 665 -7.26 -10.81 20.71
C LEU A 665 -7.34 -12.16 21.40
N THR A 666 -6.55 -13.13 20.95
CA THR A 666 -6.38 -14.35 21.75
C THR A 666 -5.78 -13.99 23.10
N HIS A 667 -6.08 -14.78 24.14
CA HIS A 667 -5.49 -14.53 25.46
C HIS A 667 -3.97 -14.47 25.38
N ARG A 668 -3.34 -15.30 24.54
CA ARG A 668 -1.89 -15.30 24.34
C ARG A 668 -1.38 -14.00 23.73
N GLU A 669 -2.02 -13.50 22.67
CA GLU A 669 -1.66 -12.23 22.04
C GLU A 669 -1.84 -11.06 22.99
N PHE A 670 -2.98 -11.02 23.69
CA PHE A 670 -3.29 -10.00 24.68
C PHE A 670 -2.24 -9.94 25.79
N ILE A 671 -1.91 -11.09 26.39
CA ILE A 671 -0.88 -11.18 27.43
C ILE A 671 0.48 -10.78 26.86
N THR A 672 0.89 -11.32 25.71
CA THR A 672 2.19 -10.98 25.10
C THR A 672 2.31 -9.48 24.83
N ARG A 673 1.22 -8.84 24.39
CA ARG A 673 1.19 -7.43 24.03
C ARG A 673 1.10 -6.49 25.25
N TYR A 674 0.30 -6.81 26.26
CA TYR A 674 -0.03 -5.87 27.34
C TYR A 674 0.54 -6.24 28.71
N ASN A 675 1.10 -7.44 28.89
CA ASN A 675 1.65 -7.84 30.19
C ASN A 675 2.77 -6.89 30.67
N PHE A 676 3.53 -6.28 29.76
CA PHE A 676 4.56 -5.31 30.15
C PHE A 676 4.01 -3.92 30.51
N ALA A 677 2.78 -3.60 30.11
CA ALA A 677 2.12 -2.33 30.45
C ALA A 677 1.76 -2.28 31.94
N VAL A 678 1.70 -3.43 32.61
CA VAL A 678 1.37 -3.55 34.04
C VAL A 678 2.63 -3.85 34.84
N THR A 679 3.25 -2.83 35.43
CA THR A 679 4.52 -2.99 36.16
C THR A 679 4.37 -3.57 37.58
N HIS A 680 3.15 -3.80 38.09
CA HIS A 680 2.93 -4.32 39.45
C HIS A 680 1.70 -5.22 39.58
N ILE A 681 1.72 -6.45 39.05
CA ILE A 681 0.84 -7.50 39.59
C ILE A 681 1.62 -8.18 40.71
N LYS A 682 1.40 -7.77 41.97
CA LYS A 682 1.74 -8.63 43.12
C LYS A 682 0.85 -9.87 43.01
N PRO A 683 1.41 -11.10 42.99
CA PRO A 683 0.59 -12.31 43.06
C PRO A 683 0.06 -12.46 44.49
N SER A 684 -0.96 -11.68 44.85
CA SER A 684 -1.62 -11.75 46.15
C SER A 684 -3.10 -11.38 46.03
N LEU A 685 -3.88 -12.29 45.46
CA LEU A 685 -5.29 -12.45 45.79
C LEU A 685 -5.46 -13.92 46.22
N PRO A 686 -5.67 -14.20 47.52
CA PRO A 686 -6.02 -15.54 47.96
C PRO A 686 -7.45 -15.84 47.52
N LEU A 687 -7.62 -16.89 46.72
CA LEU A 687 -8.91 -17.55 46.55
C LEU A 687 -9.33 -18.11 47.91
N THR A 688 -10.34 -17.54 48.55
CA THR A 688 -11.06 -18.19 49.66
C THR A 688 -12.03 -19.22 49.08
N PRO A 689 -11.88 -20.52 49.38
CA PRO A 689 -12.97 -21.47 49.24
C PRO A 689 -13.93 -21.27 50.42
N ILE A 690 -15.21 -21.15 50.12
CA ILE A 690 -16.28 -21.32 51.11
C ILE A 690 -16.20 -22.77 51.60
N ARG A 691 -15.78 -23.00 52.86
CA ARG A 691 -16.14 -24.21 53.60
C ARG A 691 -16.11 -23.98 55.11
N GLN A 692 -17.19 -24.48 55.72
CA GLN A 692 -17.57 -24.37 57.12
C GLN A 692 -16.52 -24.89 58.11
N SER A 693 -16.56 -24.26 59.30
CA SER A 693 -16.12 -24.69 60.63
C SER A 693 -15.52 -26.10 60.78
N GLN A 694 -14.32 -26.19 61.35
CA GLN A 694 -14.13 -26.37 62.80
C GLN A 694 -12.63 -26.35 63.10
N ALA A 695 -12.26 -25.67 64.18
CA ALA A 695 -10.91 -25.57 64.69
C ALA A 695 -10.63 -26.70 65.71
N SER A 696 -9.38 -27.16 65.76
CA SER A 696 -8.72 -27.57 66.99
C SER A 696 -7.23 -27.18 66.93
N PRO A 697 -6.60 -26.79 68.05
CA PRO A 697 -5.30 -26.13 68.04
C PRO A 697 -4.15 -27.09 68.36
N SER A 698 -3.05 -26.99 67.63
CA SER A 698 -1.74 -27.37 68.14
C SER A 698 -0.64 -26.45 67.59
N THR A 699 0.30 -26.16 68.48
CA THR A 699 1.38 -25.16 68.43
C THR A 699 2.51 -25.49 67.44
N PRO A 700 3.39 -24.52 67.13
CA PRO A 700 4.22 -24.55 65.93
C PRO A 700 5.62 -25.10 66.18
N GLU A 701 6.07 -26.00 65.31
CA GLU A 701 7.49 -26.13 64.99
C GLU A 701 7.72 -25.58 63.58
N ALA A 702 8.66 -24.65 63.45
CA ALA A 702 9.00 -23.99 62.20
C ALA A 702 9.74 -24.97 61.26
N PRO A 703 9.22 -25.26 60.04
CA PRO A 703 9.95 -26.08 59.10
C PRO A 703 10.85 -25.24 58.20
N ASP A 704 12.09 -25.72 58.08
CA ASP A 704 13.22 -25.19 57.32
C ASP A 704 12.94 -24.74 55.88
N ALA A 705 13.77 -23.82 55.38
CA ALA A 705 13.66 -23.21 54.04
C ALA A 705 13.61 -24.24 52.88
N ILE A 706 14.24 -25.40 53.05
CA ILE A 706 14.23 -26.50 52.08
C ILE A 706 12.84 -27.14 51.97
N THR A 707 12.10 -27.20 53.08
CA THR A 707 10.73 -27.72 53.13
C THR A 707 9.74 -26.76 52.46
N ARG A 708 10.01 -25.45 52.50
CA ARG A 708 9.24 -24.43 51.74
C ARG A 708 9.45 -24.57 50.24
N LEU A 709 10.68 -24.81 49.78
CA LEU A 709 11.01 -25.06 48.37
C LEU A 709 10.35 -26.35 47.87
N LYS A 710 10.42 -27.45 48.62
CA LYS A 710 9.75 -28.71 48.26
C LYS A 710 8.21 -28.60 48.28
N LYS A 711 7.62 -27.81 49.18
CA LYS A 711 6.18 -27.48 49.17
C LYS A 711 5.79 -26.58 47.98
N ALA A 712 6.63 -25.62 47.59
CA ALA A 712 6.42 -24.78 46.41
C ALA A 712 6.51 -25.60 45.11
N GLU A 713 7.46 -26.53 45.04
CA GLU A 713 7.63 -27.44 43.90
C GLU A 713 6.50 -28.47 43.82
N ARG A 714 6.02 -29.00 44.96
CA ARG A 714 4.82 -29.84 45.03
C ARG A 714 3.54 -29.07 44.69
N ARG A 715 3.44 -27.77 45.03
CA ARG A 715 2.35 -26.88 44.59
C ARG A 715 2.41 -26.60 43.09
N SER A 716 3.60 -26.40 42.51
CA SER A 716 3.83 -26.28 41.06
C SER A 716 3.45 -27.56 40.31
N ARG A 717 3.84 -28.74 40.83
CA ARG A 717 3.47 -30.05 40.26
C ARG A 717 1.97 -30.38 40.42
N ARG A 718 1.31 -29.95 41.50
CA ARG A 718 -0.16 -30.02 41.65
C ARG A 718 -0.88 -29.05 40.71
N ARG A 719 -0.35 -27.84 40.49
CA ARG A 719 -0.90 -26.84 39.54
C ARG A 719 -0.88 -27.34 38.10
N ARG A 720 0.18 -28.06 37.68
CA ARG A 720 0.25 -28.69 36.34
C ARG A 720 -0.71 -29.88 36.15
N ARG A 721 -1.21 -30.50 37.23
CA ARG A 721 -2.18 -31.61 37.15
C ARG A 721 -3.65 -31.16 37.12
N SER A 722 -3.93 -29.87 37.28
CA SER A 722 -5.29 -29.36 37.43
C SER A 722 -6.03 -29.07 36.11
N GLY A 723 -5.39 -29.11 34.94
CA GLY A 723 -6.04 -28.88 33.63
C GLY A 723 -6.67 -27.50 33.40
N TYR A 724 -6.70 -26.61 34.40
CA TYR A 724 -7.28 -25.27 34.30
C TYR A 724 -6.33 -24.31 33.57
N ASP A 725 -6.76 -23.79 32.43
CA ASP A 725 -6.07 -22.70 31.75
C ASP A 725 -6.20 -21.40 32.56
N HIS A 726 -5.06 -20.86 33.03
CA HIS A 726 -5.03 -19.65 33.85
C HIS A 726 -4.96 -18.36 33.01
N THR A 727 -4.90 -18.46 31.68
CA THR A 727 -4.80 -17.29 30.81
C THR A 727 -5.95 -16.28 30.92
N PRO A 728 -7.24 -16.67 31.12
CA PRO A 728 -8.32 -15.68 31.27
C PRO A 728 -8.13 -14.79 32.52
N HIS A 729 -7.65 -15.38 33.62
CA HIS A 729 -7.46 -14.68 34.89
C HIS A 729 -6.30 -13.67 34.82
N ILE A 730 -5.26 -13.96 34.04
CA ILE A 730 -4.16 -13.01 33.75
C ILE A 730 -4.70 -11.84 32.92
N CYS A 731 -5.52 -12.13 31.91
CA CYS A 731 -6.14 -11.10 31.08
C CYS A 731 -7.01 -10.15 31.92
N GLN A 732 -7.86 -10.68 32.81
CA GLN A 732 -8.65 -9.88 33.77
C GLN A 732 -7.75 -9.02 34.66
N SER A 733 -6.64 -9.57 35.16
CA SER A 733 -5.72 -8.83 36.03
C SER A 733 -5.06 -7.66 35.31
N ILE A 734 -4.74 -7.82 34.02
CA ILE A 734 -4.19 -6.74 33.19
C ILE A 734 -5.24 -5.66 32.95
N LEU A 735 -6.47 -6.04 32.55
CA LEU A 735 -7.58 -5.11 32.35
C LEU A 735 -7.90 -4.30 33.62
N ALA A 736 -7.92 -4.96 34.78
CA ALA A 736 -8.10 -4.32 36.08
C ALA A 736 -6.97 -3.34 36.41
N ALA A 737 -5.72 -3.74 36.21
CA ALA A 737 -4.57 -2.89 36.52
C ALA A 737 -4.43 -1.67 35.60
N VAL A 738 -4.95 -1.75 34.38
CA VAL A 738 -4.97 -0.65 33.41
C VAL A 738 -6.16 0.30 33.65
N GLY A 739 -7.13 -0.08 34.50
CA GLY A 739 -8.28 0.74 34.84
C GLY A 739 -9.46 0.60 33.89
N CYS A 740 -9.56 -0.52 33.14
CA CYS A 740 -10.68 -0.75 32.21
C CYS A 740 -12.03 -1.00 32.91
N TYR A 741 -12.06 -1.11 34.24
CA TYR A 741 -13.28 -1.33 35.03
C TYR A 741 -13.93 -0.03 35.56
N GLY A 742 -13.36 1.16 35.25
CA GLY A 742 -13.79 2.42 35.87
C GLY A 742 -13.34 2.53 37.34
N ASP A 743 -13.31 3.76 37.87
CA ASP A 743 -12.77 4.04 39.21
C ASP A 743 -13.62 3.48 40.37
N ASP A 744 -14.89 3.11 40.12
CA ASP A 744 -15.88 2.76 41.15
C ASP A 744 -16.12 1.24 41.37
N LEU A 745 -15.50 0.35 40.59
CA LEU A 745 -15.87 -1.09 40.57
C LEU A 745 -14.75 -2.04 41.05
N LYS A 746 -14.22 -1.79 42.26
CA LYS A 746 -13.15 -2.62 42.85
C LYS A 746 -13.61 -3.90 43.57
N GLU A 747 -14.91 -4.12 43.78
CA GLU A 747 -15.37 -5.19 44.69
C GLU A 747 -16.23 -6.32 44.09
N ASN A 748 -16.73 -6.24 42.84
CA ASN A 748 -17.48 -7.36 42.22
C ASN A 748 -17.28 -7.46 40.70
N VAL A 749 -16.27 -8.24 40.29
CA VAL A 749 -15.87 -8.42 38.87
C VAL A 749 -16.80 -9.38 38.09
N ALA A 750 -17.66 -10.14 38.78
CA ALA A 750 -18.42 -11.24 38.18
C ALA A 750 -19.80 -10.85 37.63
N ALA A 751 -20.27 -9.61 37.83
CA ALA A 751 -21.64 -9.20 37.50
C ALA A 751 -21.73 -7.80 36.87
N VAL A 752 -20.74 -7.40 36.09
CA VAL A 752 -20.75 -6.10 35.40
C VAL A 752 -21.15 -6.31 33.94
N ASP A 753 -22.14 -5.54 33.48
CA ASP A 753 -22.58 -5.53 32.08
C ASP A 753 -21.39 -5.15 31.17
N GLY A 754 -21.10 -6.00 30.18
CA GLY A 754 -20.01 -5.79 29.21
C GLY A 754 -20.14 -4.47 28.43
N ARG A 755 -21.35 -3.90 28.37
CA ARG A 755 -21.62 -2.61 27.74
C ARG A 755 -20.98 -1.43 28.49
N GLU A 756 -20.89 -1.48 29.82
CA GLU A 756 -20.31 -0.39 30.63
C GLU A 756 -18.78 -0.49 30.72
N THR A 757 -18.23 -1.70 30.81
CA THR A 757 -16.76 -1.92 30.91
C THR A 757 -16.04 -1.87 29.57
N GLY A 758 -16.76 -2.06 28.46
CA GLY A 758 -16.19 -2.01 27.12
C GLY A 758 -15.39 -3.23 26.71
N PHE A 759 -15.45 -4.32 27.45
CA PHE A 759 -14.83 -5.58 27.05
C PHE A 759 -15.63 -6.79 27.51
N MET A 760 -15.41 -7.91 26.82
CA MET A 760 -15.94 -9.22 27.17
C MET A 760 -14.82 -10.27 27.10
N LEU A 761 -14.83 -11.21 28.04
CA LEU A 761 -13.93 -12.37 28.02
C LEU A 761 -14.67 -13.57 27.46
N GLY A 762 -14.18 -14.07 26.32
CA GLY A 762 -14.57 -15.36 25.78
C GLY A 762 -13.77 -16.50 26.40
N ARG A 763 -13.95 -17.70 25.83
CA ARG A 763 -13.23 -18.92 26.23
C ARG A 763 -11.74 -18.85 25.89
N THR A 764 -11.38 -18.33 24.74
CA THR A 764 -10.00 -18.28 24.22
C THR A 764 -9.52 -16.87 23.84
N LYS A 765 -10.46 -15.92 23.77
CA LYS A 765 -10.24 -14.56 23.28
C LYS A 765 -10.83 -13.50 24.19
N ILE A 766 -10.20 -12.33 24.18
CA ILE A 766 -10.75 -11.09 24.66
C ILE A 766 -11.39 -10.32 23.51
N PHE A 767 -12.54 -9.72 23.81
CA PHE A 767 -13.32 -8.85 22.92
C PHE A 767 -13.34 -7.45 23.51
N LEU A 768 -12.90 -6.45 22.74
CA LEU A 768 -12.76 -5.06 23.20
C LEU A 768 -13.59 -4.13 22.31
N ARG A 769 -14.21 -3.14 22.95
CA ARG A 769 -14.68 -1.90 22.32
C ARG A 769 -13.54 -0.89 22.27
N GLU A 770 -13.77 0.17 21.51
CA GLU A 770 -12.76 1.17 21.19
C GLU A 770 -12.16 1.84 22.44
N HIS A 771 -12.99 2.33 23.36
CA HIS A 771 -12.53 3.00 24.57
C HIS A 771 -11.66 2.12 25.49
N ALA A 772 -12.01 0.83 25.61
CA ALA A 772 -11.22 -0.13 26.40
C ALA A 772 -9.84 -0.38 25.76
N MET A 773 -9.79 -0.45 24.42
CA MET A 773 -8.52 -0.57 23.69
C MET A 773 -7.66 0.69 23.81
N GLU A 774 -8.25 1.88 23.67
CA GLU A 774 -7.53 3.16 23.83
C GLU A 774 -6.87 3.25 25.21
N THR A 775 -7.59 2.84 26.25
CA THR A 775 -7.06 2.78 27.62
C THR A 775 -5.84 1.84 27.71
N LEU A 776 -5.92 0.67 27.07
CA LEU A 776 -4.84 -0.31 26.99
C LEU A 776 -3.61 0.18 26.21
N GLU A 777 -3.81 0.75 25.02
CA GLU A 777 -2.71 1.27 24.20
C GLU A 777 -2.09 2.52 24.85
N GLY A 778 -2.88 3.42 25.42
CA GLY A 778 -2.36 4.58 26.15
C GLY A 778 -1.53 4.19 27.37
N ALA A 779 -1.88 3.12 28.09
CA ALA A 779 -1.03 2.57 29.16
C ALA A 779 0.27 1.97 28.60
N ARG A 780 0.17 1.23 27.51
CA ARG A 780 1.30 0.57 26.84
C ARG A 780 2.31 1.59 26.28
N GLU A 781 1.83 2.63 25.60
CA GLU A 781 2.64 3.67 24.98
C GLU A 781 3.42 4.47 26.02
N ARG A 782 2.77 4.87 27.13
CA ARG A 782 3.45 5.51 28.27
C ARG A 782 4.63 4.68 28.77
N GLN A 783 4.50 3.36 28.80
CA GLN A 783 5.57 2.47 29.23
C GLN A 783 6.67 2.30 28.17
N LEU A 784 6.30 2.16 26.89
CA LEU A 784 7.27 2.12 25.78
C LEU A 784 8.10 3.40 25.71
N HIS A 785 7.48 4.56 25.89
CA HIS A 785 8.17 5.85 25.88
C HIS A 785 9.23 5.94 26.97
N LYS A 786 8.95 5.47 28.20
CA LYS A 786 9.94 5.42 29.29
C LYS A 786 11.13 4.51 28.95
N CYS A 787 10.86 3.34 28.36
CA CYS A 787 11.90 2.41 27.93
C CYS A 787 12.75 3.01 26.80
N ALA A 788 12.12 3.58 25.78
CA ALA A 788 12.78 4.22 24.65
C ALA A 788 13.67 5.39 25.11
N PHE A 789 13.14 6.25 25.99
CA PHE A 789 13.90 7.35 26.58
C PHE A 789 15.17 6.85 27.31
N SER A 790 15.06 5.75 28.06
CA SER A 790 16.18 5.13 28.77
C SER A 790 17.25 4.62 27.80
N VAL A 791 16.83 3.90 26.75
CA VAL A 791 17.73 3.39 25.70
C VAL A 791 18.41 4.54 24.95
N GLN A 792 17.65 5.56 24.55
CA GLN A 792 18.17 6.74 23.88
C GLN A 792 19.19 7.49 24.74
N CYS A 793 18.94 7.64 26.04
CA CYS A 793 19.90 8.23 26.98
C CYS A 793 21.19 7.43 27.07
N CYS A 794 21.09 6.09 27.19
CA CYS A 794 22.24 5.19 27.20
C CYS A 794 23.05 5.28 25.90
N TRP A 795 22.37 5.28 24.76
CA TRP A 795 22.98 5.40 23.44
C TRP A 795 23.68 6.75 23.23
N ARG A 796 23.03 7.86 23.58
CA ARG A 796 23.62 9.20 23.53
C ARG A 796 24.84 9.29 24.44
N ARG A 797 24.79 8.69 25.63
CA ARG A 797 25.94 8.60 26.54
C ARG A 797 27.09 7.77 25.94
N TYR A 798 26.78 6.65 25.30
CA TYR A 798 27.76 5.84 24.58
C TYR A 798 28.42 6.62 23.44
N LYS A 799 27.65 7.28 22.56
CA LYS A 799 28.20 8.14 21.49
C LYS A 799 29.11 9.24 22.04
N ARG A 800 28.71 9.91 23.13
CA ARG A 800 29.57 10.92 23.79
C ARG A 800 30.87 10.32 24.35
N ARG A 801 30.85 9.10 24.88
CA ARG A 801 32.06 8.40 25.35
C ARG A 801 33.00 8.05 24.19
N VAL A 802 32.46 7.59 23.07
CA VAL A 802 33.26 7.31 21.86
C VAL A 802 33.90 8.60 21.34
N ALA A 803 33.14 9.69 21.22
CA ALA A 803 33.67 10.99 20.80
C ALA A 803 34.78 11.50 21.74
N ARG A 804 34.62 11.33 23.07
CA ARG A 804 35.65 11.71 24.05
C ARG A 804 36.94 10.88 23.86
N ARG A 805 36.85 9.57 23.67
CA ARG A 805 38.02 8.71 23.40
C ARG A 805 38.77 9.17 22.15
N ASN A 806 38.06 9.53 21.09
CA ASN A 806 38.67 10.04 19.86
C ASN A 806 39.39 11.38 20.13
N ASN A 807 38.77 12.31 20.87
CA ASN A 807 39.40 13.58 21.23
C ASN A 807 40.64 13.41 22.13
N ASP A 808 40.60 12.48 23.09
CA ASP A 808 41.73 12.16 23.95
C ASP A 808 42.91 11.62 23.12
N ALA A 809 42.64 10.71 22.17
CA ALA A 809 43.64 10.19 21.25
C ALA A 809 44.26 11.30 20.37
N VAL A 810 43.43 12.19 19.82
CA VAL A 810 43.91 13.37 19.06
C VAL A 810 44.80 14.26 19.93
N THR A 811 44.41 14.50 21.19
CA THR A 811 45.18 15.33 22.13
C THR A 811 46.55 14.70 22.43
N VAL A 812 46.62 13.39 22.59
CA VAL A 812 47.87 12.65 22.79
C VAL A 812 48.78 12.78 21.57
N ILE A 813 48.24 12.57 20.37
CA ILE A 813 48.99 12.74 19.11
C ILE A 813 49.54 14.16 19.01
N GLN A 814 48.70 15.18 19.20
CA GLN A 814 49.11 16.58 19.15
C GLN A 814 50.21 16.91 20.18
N LYS A 815 50.11 16.39 21.41
CA LYS A 815 51.12 16.58 22.46
C LYS A 815 52.47 15.99 22.05
N VAL A 816 52.49 14.77 21.53
CA VAL A 816 53.72 14.10 21.08
C VAL A 816 54.36 14.86 19.92
N THR A 817 53.57 15.25 18.93
CA THR A 817 54.04 15.99 17.75
C THR A 817 54.60 17.36 18.13
N ARG A 818 53.91 18.14 18.97
CA ARG A 818 54.43 19.42 19.48
C ARG A 818 55.76 19.26 20.23
N GLY A 819 55.87 18.22 21.06
CA GLY A 819 57.11 17.92 21.77
C GLY A 819 58.26 17.51 20.84
N TRP A 820 57.97 16.75 19.78
CA TRP A 820 58.97 16.40 18.77
C TRP A 820 59.45 17.63 17.99
N LEU A 821 58.54 18.49 17.54
CA LEU A 821 58.87 19.74 16.85
C LEU A 821 59.77 20.64 17.72
N ALA A 822 59.42 20.81 19.00
CA ALA A 822 60.22 21.61 19.93
C ALA A 822 61.64 21.05 20.12
N ARG A 823 61.78 19.72 20.26
CA ARG A 823 63.10 19.07 20.37
C ARG A 823 63.91 19.19 19.08
N SER A 824 63.28 19.01 17.93
CA SER A 824 63.91 19.18 16.61
C SER A 824 64.43 20.61 16.44
N HIS A 825 63.61 21.60 16.80
CA HIS A 825 64.00 23.01 16.76
C HIS A 825 65.16 23.32 17.72
N TYR A 826 65.12 22.82 18.96
CA TYR A 826 66.22 22.99 19.91
C TYR A 826 67.53 22.35 19.42
N GLN A 827 67.47 21.15 18.84
CA GLN A 827 68.65 20.51 18.25
C GLN A 827 69.23 21.32 17.09
N SER A 828 68.37 21.95 16.26
CA SER A 828 68.80 22.87 15.20
C SER A 828 69.53 24.09 15.77
N LEU A 829 68.95 24.73 16.80
CA LEU A 829 69.58 25.86 17.50
C LEU A 829 70.91 25.47 18.16
N GLN A 830 70.98 24.28 18.77
CA GLN A 830 72.21 23.79 19.40
C GLN A 830 73.31 23.56 18.36
N ARG A 831 72.99 22.97 17.20
CA ARG A 831 73.94 22.81 16.08
C ARG A 831 74.42 24.16 15.54
N ALA A 832 73.52 25.12 15.35
CA ALA A 832 73.87 26.47 14.92
C ALA A 832 74.79 27.18 15.93
N THR A 833 74.49 27.04 17.23
CA THR A 833 75.31 27.60 18.31
C THR A 833 76.72 26.99 18.32
N LEU A 834 76.83 25.66 18.20
CA LEU A 834 78.13 24.97 18.13
C LEU A 834 78.95 25.41 16.91
N LEU A 835 78.30 25.63 15.75
CA LEU A 835 78.95 26.18 14.56
C LEU A 835 79.47 27.60 14.79
N ILE A 836 78.65 28.49 15.36
CA ILE A 836 79.06 29.87 15.68
C ILE A 836 80.23 29.86 16.67
N GLN A 837 80.16 29.04 17.73
CA GLN A 837 81.24 28.90 18.71
C GLN A 837 82.53 28.38 18.06
N ARG A 838 82.45 27.42 17.13
CA ARG A 838 83.60 26.93 16.36
C ARG A 838 84.24 28.05 15.54
N TYR A 839 83.45 28.82 14.78
CA TYR A 839 83.97 29.93 13.98
C TYR A 839 84.55 31.05 14.84
N ALA A 840 83.91 31.39 15.97
CA ALA A 840 84.42 32.37 16.92
C ALA A 840 85.76 31.95 17.52
N ARG A 841 85.91 30.67 17.92
CA ARG A 841 87.19 30.13 18.42
C ARG A 841 88.29 30.18 17.35
N ILE A 842 87.97 29.86 16.09
CA ILE A 842 88.91 29.96 14.96
C ILE A 842 89.31 31.43 14.71
N TYR A 843 88.38 32.37 14.78
CA TYR A 843 88.67 33.79 14.60
C TYR A 843 89.57 34.32 15.73
N LEU A 844 89.25 33.99 16.99
CA LEU A 844 90.06 34.38 18.15
C LEU A 844 91.47 33.79 18.10
N SER A 845 91.63 32.54 17.66
CA SER A 845 92.95 31.92 17.50
C SER A 845 93.77 32.57 16.37
N LYS A 846 93.14 32.91 15.23
CA LYS A 846 93.77 33.68 14.15
C LYS A 846 94.23 35.07 14.62
N LYS A 847 93.38 35.78 15.37
CA LYS A 847 93.71 37.09 15.95
C LYS A 847 94.85 37.00 16.96
N ARG A 848 94.89 35.94 17.78
CA ARG A 848 96.00 35.66 18.71
C ARG A 848 97.31 35.35 17.97
N LYS A 849 97.26 34.57 16.89
CA LYS A 849 98.41 34.31 16.02
C LYS A 849 98.94 35.59 15.39
N GLN A 850 98.06 36.46 14.86
CA GLN A 850 98.48 37.76 14.31
C GLN A 850 99.14 38.68 15.34
N ARG A 851 98.65 38.71 16.58
CA ARG A 851 99.30 39.46 17.68
C ARG A 851 100.70 38.93 18.00
N ILE A 852 100.87 37.61 18.03
CA ILE A 852 102.19 36.99 18.27
C ILE A 852 103.15 37.29 17.10
N TYR A 853 102.70 37.18 15.85
CA TYR A 853 103.52 37.49 14.67
C TYR A 853 103.94 38.97 14.62
N THR A 854 103.04 39.90 14.95
CA THR A 854 103.36 41.33 15.02
C THR A 854 104.30 41.66 16.19
N GLN A 855 104.34 40.84 17.24
CA GLN A 855 105.28 40.99 18.34
C GLN A 855 106.67 40.43 17.99
N ILE A 856 106.74 39.24 17.36
CA ILE A 856 107.99 38.68 16.83
C ILE A 856 108.62 39.63 15.81
N GLN A 857 107.82 40.23 14.91
CA GLN A 857 108.34 41.21 13.94
C GLN A 857 108.87 42.49 14.58
N ARG A 858 108.36 42.89 15.76
CA ARG A 858 108.89 44.03 16.52
C ARG A 858 110.20 43.66 17.22
N ASP A 859 110.25 42.49 17.85
CA ASP A 859 111.44 41.99 18.53
C ASP A 859 112.60 41.73 17.54
N ASP A 860 112.32 41.23 16.32
CA ASP A 860 113.31 41.05 15.24
C ASP A 860 113.82 42.39 14.67
N THR A 861 113.00 43.44 14.65
CA THR A 861 113.45 44.79 14.26
C THR A 861 114.25 45.50 15.36
N GLU A 862 114.00 45.19 16.64
CA GLU A 862 114.74 45.75 17.77
C GLU A 862 116.12 45.08 17.97
N GLN A 863 116.30 43.80 17.61
CA GLN A 863 117.60 43.12 17.74
C GLN A 863 118.60 43.38 16.59
N ARG A 864 118.17 43.91 15.44
CA ARG A 864 119.06 44.16 14.28
C ARG A 864 119.81 45.50 14.30
N THR A 865 119.62 46.36 15.31
CA THR A 865 120.12 47.75 15.28
C THR A 865 121.32 48.08 16.18
N HIS A 866 121.73 47.25 17.15
CA HIS A 866 122.92 47.54 17.96
C HIS A 866 123.60 46.24 18.44
N LEU A 867 124.71 45.79 17.86
CA LEU A 867 126.09 46.14 18.24
C LEU A 867 127.13 45.69 17.18
N PRO A 868 128.30 46.37 17.07
CA PRO A 868 129.38 46.05 16.14
C PRO A 868 130.50 45.17 16.75
N ASP A 869 131.28 44.55 15.85
CA ASP A 869 132.68 44.09 15.99
C ASP A 869 133.13 43.38 17.29
N GLN A 870 133.26 42.04 17.23
CA GLN A 870 134.54 41.31 17.24
C GLN A 870 134.36 39.83 17.65
N GLN A 871 134.89 38.97 16.76
CA GLN A 871 135.62 37.71 16.96
C GLN A 871 135.11 36.55 17.86
N PRO A 872 135.49 35.31 17.50
CA PRO A 872 134.73 34.11 17.84
C PRO A 872 135.18 33.55 19.19
N ILE A 873 134.21 33.32 20.07
CA ILE A 873 134.40 32.50 21.27
C ILE A 873 133.26 31.47 21.28
N SER A 874 133.64 30.19 21.20
CA SER A 874 132.76 29.05 21.49
C SER A 874 132.04 29.26 22.81
N PRO A 875 130.76 28.83 22.94
CA PRO A 875 130.51 27.92 24.05
C PRO A 875 129.51 26.79 23.75
N GLN A 876 129.95 25.59 24.15
CA GLN A 876 129.26 24.68 25.07
C GLN A 876 127.74 24.48 24.91
N ILE A 877 127.42 23.38 24.25
CA ILE A 877 126.22 22.59 24.46
C ILE A 877 126.19 22.14 25.93
N LYS A 878 125.20 22.59 26.69
CA LYS A 878 124.70 21.91 27.89
C LYS A 878 123.21 21.66 27.73
N THR A 879 122.94 20.40 27.43
CA THR A 879 121.69 19.67 27.51
C THR A 879 120.96 19.86 28.84
N LEU A 880 119.66 20.09 28.78
CA LEU A 880 118.73 19.58 29.80
C LEU A 880 117.55 18.89 29.09
N SER A 881 117.47 17.61 29.38
CA SER A 881 116.46 16.62 29.05
C SER A 881 115.16 16.83 29.84
N GLU A 882 114.01 16.62 29.19
CA GLU A 882 112.74 16.11 29.75
C GLU A 882 111.81 15.94 28.53
N SER A 883 111.48 14.77 27.97
CA SER A 883 111.04 13.47 28.48
C SER A 883 109.73 13.50 29.26
N LEU A 884 108.71 12.91 28.60
CA LEU A 884 107.58 12.13 29.13
C LEU A 884 106.33 12.89 29.59
N VAL A 885 105.21 12.46 28.99
CA VAL A 885 104.00 11.82 29.61
C VAL A 885 102.93 11.88 28.51
N SER A 886 102.56 10.83 27.77
CA SER A 886 102.13 9.46 28.07
C SER A 886 100.90 9.35 28.98
N SER A 887 99.74 9.23 28.31
CA SER A 887 98.60 8.37 28.74
C SER A 887 97.77 8.95 29.91
N PRO A 888 96.63 8.34 30.34
CA PRO A 888 95.99 7.09 29.92
C PRO A 888 94.43 7.23 29.76
N PRO A 889 93.68 6.12 29.61
CA PRO A 889 92.36 6.12 28.96
C PRO A 889 91.21 5.51 29.81
N ILE A 890 90.06 5.28 29.14
CA ILE A 890 88.92 4.38 29.47
C ILE A 890 88.05 4.76 30.70
N LEU A 891 86.72 4.63 30.58
CA LEU A 891 85.90 3.71 31.41
C LEU A 891 84.39 3.90 31.24
N SER A 892 83.75 2.86 30.70
CA SER A 892 82.46 2.33 31.15
C SER A 892 82.56 1.73 32.55
N PRO A 893 81.50 1.79 33.37
CA PRO A 893 80.93 0.57 34.00
C PRO A 893 79.38 0.68 34.11
N SER A 894 78.51 -0.34 34.20
CA SER A 894 78.48 -1.68 34.80
C SER A 894 78.66 -1.74 36.33
N SER A 895 77.56 -1.73 37.12
CA SER A 895 77.37 -2.64 38.29
C SER A 895 76.13 -2.28 39.13
N ARG A 896 75.30 -3.31 39.40
CA ARG A 896 74.39 -3.44 40.56
C ARG A 896 75.22 -3.57 41.87
N PRO A 897 74.64 -3.40 43.08
CA PRO A 897 73.85 -4.43 43.80
C PRO A 897 72.55 -3.81 44.39
N GLY A 898 71.50 -4.49 44.84
CA GLY A 898 71.32 -5.79 45.45
C GLY A 898 70.49 -5.58 46.74
N SER A 899 69.25 -6.08 46.75
CA SER A 899 68.38 -6.56 47.86
C SER A 899 68.46 -5.87 49.25
N THR A 900 67.37 -5.52 49.94
CA THR A 900 66.27 -6.41 50.38
C THR A 900 65.07 -5.63 50.96
N ALA A 901 63.88 -6.24 50.76
CA ALA A 901 62.77 -6.40 51.70
C ALA A 901 61.73 -5.27 52.00
N GLN A 902 60.50 -5.61 51.58
CA GLN A 902 59.21 -5.49 52.28
C GLN A 902 58.57 -4.10 52.45
N SER A 903 57.53 -3.81 51.67
CA SER A 903 56.13 -4.14 52.02
C SER A 903 55.11 -3.27 51.24
N SER A 904 53.98 -3.90 50.92
CA SER A 904 52.65 -3.31 50.70
C SER A 904 52.34 -2.53 49.39
N HIS A 905 51.39 -3.14 48.65
CA HIS A 905 50.41 -2.57 47.73
C HIS A 905 50.84 -1.88 46.41
N TRP A 906 49.97 -2.08 45.40
CA TRP A 906 49.83 -1.41 44.08
C TRP A 906 50.28 -2.22 42.83
N PHE A 907 49.29 -2.39 41.94
CA PHE A 907 49.37 -2.56 40.48
C PHE A 907 50.22 -3.69 39.89
N THR A 908 49.54 -4.69 39.32
CA THR A 908 50.07 -5.57 38.26
C THR A 908 49.37 -5.31 36.93
N PRO A 909 50.08 -4.80 35.90
CA PRO A 909 49.71 -4.95 34.50
C PRO A 909 50.41 -6.18 33.92
N PHE A 910 49.66 -7.00 33.18
CA PHE A 910 50.19 -8.11 32.39
C PHE A 910 50.93 -7.54 31.16
N MET A 911 52.24 -7.73 31.09
CA MET A 911 53.04 -7.55 29.87
C MET A 911 53.04 -8.87 29.08
N LEU A 912 52.59 -8.81 27.82
CA LEU A 912 53.10 -9.69 26.77
C LEU A 912 53.26 -8.90 25.46
N HIS A 913 54.52 -8.83 25.02
CA HIS A 913 55.03 -8.71 23.65
C HIS A 913 55.12 -7.34 22.94
N GLY A 914 56.30 -6.72 23.15
CA GLY A 914 56.89 -5.66 22.33
C GLY A 914 57.45 -6.11 20.98
N HIS A 915 56.62 -6.70 20.11
CA HIS A 915 56.97 -6.93 18.70
C HIS A 915 56.07 -6.18 17.69
N VAL A 916 55.12 -5.35 18.14
CA VAL A 916 54.19 -4.61 17.26
C VAL A 916 54.65 -3.16 17.00
N TYR A 917 55.58 -2.62 17.79
CA TYR A 917 55.97 -1.21 17.73
C TYR A 917 56.79 -0.83 16.47
N ASN A 918 57.58 -1.75 15.92
CA ASN A 918 58.33 -1.50 14.67
C ASN A 918 57.59 -1.89 13.38
N SER A 919 56.49 -2.67 13.48
CA SER A 919 55.74 -3.12 12.30
C SER A 919 54.65 -2.11 11.86
N CYS A 920 54.17 -1.26 12.78
CA CYS A 920 53.14 -0.26 12.49
C CYS A 920 53.70 1.03 11.84
N MET A 921 54.97 1.38 12.08
CA MET A 921 55.61 2.54 11.45
C MET A 921 56.01 2.29 9.98
N SER A 922 56.21 1.03 9.57
CA SER A 922 56.51 0.70 8.17
C SER A 922 55.23 0.67 7.30
N ARG A 923 54.05 0.38 7.87
CA ARG A 923 52.77 0.33 7.14
C ARG A 923 52.07 1.68 6.96
N VAL A 924 52.43 2.71 7.73
CA VAL A 924 51.89 4.07 7.55
C VAL A 924 52.68 4.86 6.48
N LEU A 925 53.90 4.43 6.14
CA LEU A 925 54.68 4.98 5.03
C LEU A 925 54.46 4.24 3.69
N GLY A 926 53.81 3.08 3.70
CA GLY A 926 53.46 2.31 2.49
C GLY A 926 52.05 2.56 1.93
N LEU A 927 51.28 3.51 2.49
CA LEU A 927 49.92 3.85 2.04
C LEU A 927 49.82 5.20 1.32
N PHE A 928 50.96 5.80 0.96
CA PHE A 928 51.06 7.00 0.11
C PHE A 928 51.98 6.78 -1.11
N GLY A 929 52.04 5.54 -1.61
CA GLY A 929 52.84 5.18 -2.77
C GLY A 929 52.14 4.10 -3.60
N ASP A 930 51.05 4.49 -4.26
CA ASP A 930 50.63 3.93 -5.56
C ASP A 930 49.44 4.75 -6.08
N VAL A 931 49.77 5.80 -6.85
CA VAL A 931 48.87 6.36 -7.87
C VAL A 931 49.59 6.09 -9.18
N GLY A 932 49.01 5.16 -9.94
CA GLY A 932 49.49 4.74 -11.24
C GLY A 932 49.59 5.91 -12.22
N THR A 933 50.72 5.96 -12.88
CA THR A 933 50.95 6.63 -14.16
C THR A 933 50.15 5.91 -15.25
N GLU A 934 49.18 6.60 -15.85
CA GLU A 934 48.78 6.34 -17.24
C GLU A 934 49.15 7.54 -18.11
N GLN A 935 49.60 7.21 -19.31
CA GLN A 935 50.25 8.07 -20.27
C GLN A 935 49.25 9.02 -20.93
N GLU A 936 49.54 10.32 -20.95
CA GLU A 936 49.05 11.20 -22.00
C GLU A 936 50.22 11.95 -22.64
N THR A 937 50.15 11.95 -23.97
CA THR A 937 51.16 12.29 -24.94
C THR A 937 51.56 13.77 -24.94
N HIS A 938 52.86 14.02 -25.05
CA HIS A 938 53.45 15.32 -25.34
C HIS A 938 52.92 15.95 -26.63
N HIS A 939 52.46 17.21 -26.57
CA HIS A 939 52.58 18.18 -27.68
C HIS A 939 52.99 19.58 -27.16
N SER A 940 54.27 19.89 -27.41
CA SER A 940 54.92 21.15 -27.81
C SER A 940 54.40 22.55 -27.37
N GLY A 941 55.34 23.33 -26.84
CA GLY A 941 55.44 24.81 -26.95
C GLY A 941 54.79 25.59 -25.81
N GLY A 942 55.34 26.62 -25.19
CA GLY A 942 56.57 27.39 -25.35
C GLY A 942 56.43 28.66 -24.49
N ILE A 943 57.56 29.13 -23.95
CA ILE A 943 57.91 30.56 -23.75
C ILE A 943 57.19 31.39 -22.64
N ALA A 944 58.04 31.98 -21.78
CA ALA A 944 57.96 33.28 -21.08
C ALA A 944 56.92 33.47 -19.96
N SER A 945 57.13 34.28 -18.92
CA SER A 945 58.27 35.01 -18.38
C SER A 945 57.87 35.49 -16.99
N LYS A 946 58.87 35.60 -16.11
CA LYS A 946 58.82 36.16 -14.75
C LYS A 946 58.55 37.67 -14.75
N ARG A 947 57.75 38.15 -13.78
CA ARG A 947 57.98 39.28 -12.82
C ARG A 947 56.64 39.70 -12.21
N ALA A 948 56.34 39.41 -10.95
CA ALA A 948 56.82 40.01 -9.69
C ALA A 948 55.87 41.10 -9.20
N ILE A 949 55.26 40.91 -8.03
CA ILE A 949 55.02 41.93 -6.98
C ILE A 949 55.12 41.21 -5.62
N GLU A 950 55.89 41.82 -4.72
CA GLU A 950 56.21 41.40 -3.35
C GLU A 950 55.25 41.99 -2.29
N LYS A 951 55.09 41.24 -1.18
CA LYS A 951 54.82 41.63 0.23
C LYS A 951 53.45 42.30 0.52
N VAL A 952 52.72 42.06 1.62
CA VAL A 952 53.07 41.82 3.05
C VAL A 952 51.88 41.08 3.78
N PRO A 953 51.86 40.83 5.12
CA PRO A 953 51.43 39.56 5.71
C PRO A 953 50.02 39.59 6.35
N VAL A 954 49.36 38.43 6.44
CA VAL A 954 48.08 38.31 7.16
C VAL A 954 48.31 37.83 8.59
N PHE A 955 47.86 38.65 9.54
CA PHE A 955 47.84 38.42 10.97
C PHE A 955 46.72 37.48 11.40
N PHE A 956 47.02 36.65 12.41
CA PHE A 956 46.05 35.89 13.20
C PHE A 956 45.29 36.81 14.18
N HIS A 957 43.99 36.55 14.35
CA HIS A 957 43.22 37.01 15.51
C HIS A 957 42.41 35.87 16.12
N CYS A 958 42.69 35.58 17.39
CA CYS A 958 41.91 34.73 18.27
C CYS A 958 40.89 35.58 19.04
N ARG A 959 39.62 35.15 19.10
CA ARG A 959 38.69 35.44 20.20
C ARG A 959 37.67 34.30 20.36
N GLY A 960 37.56 33.75 21.57
CA GLY A 960 36.34 33.10 22.08
C GLY A 960 35.25 34.15 22.33
N THR A 961 34.02 33.89 22.76
CA THR A 961 33.32 32.79 23.45
C THR A 961 31.81 32.93 23.06
N PRO A 962 30.82 32.22 23.66
CA PRO A 962 30.26 32.73 24.92
C PRO A 962 29.73 31.64 25.90
N LEU A 963 29.87 31.93 27.20
CA LEU A 963 29.12 31.36 28.31
C LEU A 963 28.57 32.55 29.12
N SER A 964 27.27 32.58 29.47
CA SER A 964 26.78 32.83 30.84
C SER A 964 25.26 33.07 30.93
N HIS A 965 24.60 32.19 31.71
CA HIS A 965 23.50 32.37 32.67
C HIS A 965 22.36 33.41 32.47
N ALA A 966 21.12 32.93 32.58
CA ALA A 966 20.19 33.36 33.66
C ALA A 966 19.01 32.38 33.85
N THR A 967 18.71 32.15 35.13
CA THR A 967 17.62 31.38 35.73
C THR A 967 16.31 32.19 35.68
N THR A 968 15.14 31.58 35.43
CA THR A 968 13.85 31.89 36.09
C THR A 968 12.75 30.90 35.70
N ARG A 969 11.89 30.59 36.68
CA ARG A 969 10.75 29.65 36.65
C ARG A 969 9.50 30.25 35.96
N PRO A 970 8.44 29.45 35.68
CA PRO A 970 7.31 29.85 34.84
C PRO A 970 6.16 30.49 35.65
N LEU A 971 5.44 31.46 35.09
CA LEU A 971 4.08 31.82 35.53
C LEU A 971 3.27 32.59 34.47
N LYS A 972 2.09 32.03 34.19
CA LYS A 972 0.79 32.63 33.78
C LYS A 972 0.67 33.39 32.45
N SER A 973 -0.14 32.78 31.58
CA SER A 973 -0.98 33.42 30.57
C SER A 973 -2.19 34.12 31.20
N GLN A 974 -2.41 35.39 30.88
CA GLN A 974 -3.69 36.10 30.84
C GLN A 974 -3.48 37.25 29.82
N THR A 975 -4.16 37.26 28.65
CA THR A 975 -5.49 37.83 28.31
C THR A 975 -5.31 39.05 27.41
N ALA A 976 -6.06 39.06 26.29
CA ALA A 976 -6.47 40.23 25.46
C ALA A 976 -5.32 41.05 24.82
N ASP A 977 -5.39 41.59 23.61
CA ASP A 977 -6.50 41.94 22.72
C ASP A 977 -5.94 42.15 21.30
N PRO A 978 -6.80 42.26 20.26
CA PRO A 978 -6.42 42.50 18.88
C PRO A 978 -6.41 44.00 18.54
N GLY A 979 -5.78 44.36 17.42
CA GLY A 979 -6.23 45.53 16.65
C GLY A 979 -5.15 46.44 16.10
N LEU A 980 -5.30 46.71 14.80
CA LEU A 980 -5.01 47.97 14.09
C LEU A 980 -3.55 48.45 14.14
N GLY A 981 -2.84 48.60 13.02
CA GLY A 981 -3.26 49.04 11.71
C GLY A 981 -2.37 50.22 11.29
N TRP A 982 -2.32 50.44 9.98
CA TRP A 982 -1.85 51.65 9.27
C TRP A 982 -0.40 51.72 8.76
N LEU A 983 -0.37 51.70 7.41
CA LEU A 983 0.36 52.54 6.46
C LEU A 983 1.89 52.44 6.43
N SER A 984 2.46 51.85 5.37
CA SER A 984 2.65 52.40 4.02
C SER A 984 3.66 53.54 3.95
N SER A 985 4.80 53.28 3.32
CA SER A 985 5.23 53.95 2.08
C SER A 985 6.70 53.64 1.84
N LEU A 986 6.99 52.99 0.71
CA LEU A 986 8.08 53.30 -0.23
C LEU A 986 7.95 52.32 -1.40
N THR A 987 7.30 52.83 -2.46
CA THR A 987 7.43 52.52 -3.90
C THR A 987 7.48 51.07 -4.37
#